data_AF-L9ZES0-F1
#
_entry.id   AF-L9ZES0-F1
#
_cell.length_a   1.000
_cell.length_b   1.000
_cell.length_c   1.000
_cell.angle_alpha   90.00
_cell.angle_beta   90.00
_cell.angle_gamma   90.00
#
_symmetry.space_group_name_H-M   'P 1'
#
loop_
_entity.id
_entity.type
_entity.pdbx_description
1 polymer ?
#
loop_
_entity_poly.entity_id
_entity_poly.type
_entity_poly.pdbx_seq_one_letter_code
_entity_poly.pdbx_strand_id
1 'polypeptide(L)'
;MRAVSDFLKNKWVAVPAVALLILSLGFLAQNYITGSFVSGDQIEYTSNSEFFDGEVFVINYIGDRTTDKIHAEIPASELASAADGEVTKELTIDITSQETYARYSTTSTSLSRIYAFKAINSEVFTDTSSSEVESRKQSWAEQNCYDIDGDSEIEQGDDYTQRFWVDGAIADYYNAQVYCVRENGYYGNIAELSSPDKEFEAEVEVKADGETPQSTTLSNSDLGQGRCDNIGEYVRACWTGLNPTGEGVPEPYNVYAIHSNTFSPEWRVISAERYSSYNSYVENNLYSQIEAWKEGSLSQEEVVSTANDQAAQAAQRVSSGSFTDYQVEDSSYENGQIRLNPSYDIAWPEFTFYVDGADYISVEKPVGEPRIVNVEGDEFGEKQSGTVTAEVENTASYEGSFSARVSKCSDSFGYDSLQETKTVGPGETVSFDFRVSFTSDSFDQKTVSGSCEIVVSDTGDSSNSDTAVVDVEATQSNECTPNEEFVRTINSTHSRILECSSDGLTTTEVDVCGDGEEAAFRDSSWTCVSDGTLPGGGDGSGGSGGGGDTDDCVVFAVGDLEIEDPFCADGPLEMLSKMFHLVAGTAVAFFTGSLGYRAGRWVDGEYQIKGGFDPLKSRSVSRAKRGRFLIGLIAELVSFLLGFYVILLVPIWAQLMVILGYVLFKYYTPF
;
A
#
# COMPACT_ATOMS: atom_id res chain seq x y z
N MET A 1 38.68 -61.07 -35.09
CA MET A 1 38.05 -61.50 -36.36
C MET A 1 38.00 -63.02 -36.43
N ARG A 2 36.82 -63.60 -36.18
CA ARG A 2 36.16 -64.63 -37.02
C ARG A 2 35.07 -65.40 -36.27
N ALA A 3 34.95 -65.15 -34.97
CA ALA A 3 33.72 -65.40 -34.23
C ALA A 3 33.37 -64.16 -33.35
N VAL A 4 33.32 -62.90 -33.78
CA VAL A 4 32.62 -62.39 -34.97
C VAL A 4 31.46 -63.31 -35.28
N SER A 5 30.31 -62.87 -34.78
CA SER A 5 29.36 -62.40 -35.78
C SER A 5 28.52 -63.47 -36.45
N ASP A 6 28.80 -64.76 -36.27
CA ASP A 6 27.91 -65.76 -36.83
C ASP A 6 26.65 -65.91 -35.98
N PHE A 7 26.72 -65.79 -34.64
CA PHE A 7 25.48 -65.90 -33.88
C PHE A 7 24.61 -64.63 -33.92
N LEU A 8 25.22 -63.45 -34.00
CA LEU A 8 24.49 -62.18 -33.87
C LEU A 8 23.78 -61.69 -35.15
N LYS A 9 23.82 -62.43 -36.27
CA LYS A 9 23.18 -61.98 -37.53
C LYS A 9 21.76 -62.46 -37.80
N ASN A 10 21.17 -63.38 -37.03
CA ASN A 10 19.96 -64.06 -37.51
C ASN A 10 18.61 -63.76 -36.83
N LYS A 11 18.42 -62.65 -36.09
CA LYS A 11 17.08 -62.28 -35.60
C LYS A 11 16.66 -60.79 -35.61
N TRP A 12 17.30 -59.92 -36.39
CA TRP A 12 17.01 -58.47 -36.42
C TRP A 12 16.00 -58.00 -37.49
N VAL A 13 14.94 -58.74 -37.81
CA VAL A 13 13.97 -58.30 -38.86
C VAL A 13 12.51 -58.13 -38.39
N ALA A 14 12.21 -58.09 -37.09
CA ALA A 14 10.81 -57.91 -36.67
C ALA A 14 10.52 -56.97 -35.48
N VAL A 15 11.50 -56.20 -35.00
CA VAL A 15 11.30 -55.26 -33.87
C VAL A 15 11.07 -53.78 -34.24
N PRO A 16 11.46 -53.24 -35.42
CA PRO A 16 11.39 -51.78 -35.59
C PRO A 16 9.95 -51.22 -35.68
N ALA A 17 8.92 -52.02 -35.94
CA ALA A 17 7.54 -51.51 -36.01
C ALA A 17 6.92 -51.25 -34.61
N VAL A 18 7.22 -52.09 -33.62
CA VAL A 18 6.65 -51.94 -32.26
C VAL A 18 7.42 -50.90 -31.45
N ALA A 19 8.74 -50.78 -31.66
CA ALA A 19 9.52 -49.74 -31.03
C ALA A 19 9.12 -48.33 -31.51
N LEU A 20 8.77 -48.17 -32.80
CA LEU A 20 8.27 -46.90 -33.31
C LEU A 20 6.90 -46.52 -32.73
N LEU A 21 6.03 -47.50 -32.46
CA LEU A 21 4.71 -47.25 -31.91
C LEU A 21 4.77 -46.91 -30.41
N ILE A 22 5.69 -47.54 -29.66
CA ILE A 22 5.99 -47.18 -28.26
C ILE A 22 6.69 -45.83 -28.18
N LEU A 23 7.56 -45.48 -29.14
CA LEU A 23 8.15 -44.13 -29.23
C LEU A 23 7.11 -43.06 -29.55
N SER A 24 6.11 -43.34 -30.40
CA SER A 24 5.00 -42.38 -30.61
C SER A 24 4.09 -42.23 -29.38
N LEU A 25 3.93 -43.28 -28.57
CA LEU A 25 3.20 -43.21 -27.30
C LEU A 25 4.01 -42.52 -26.20
N GLY A 26 5.34 -42.64 -26.21
CA GLY A 26 6.23 -41.90 -25.31
C GLY A 26 6.31 -40.41 -25.63
N PHE A 27 6.20 -40.02 -26.90
CA PHE A 27 6.16 -38.61 -27.31
C PHE A 27 4.81 -37.93 -27.08
N LEU A 28 3.71 -38.67 -26.97
CA LEU A 28 2.39 -38.12 -26.59
C LEU A 28 2.18 -38.04 -25.07
N ALA A 29 3.09 -38.64 -24.28
CA ALA A 29 3.15 -38.51 -22.82
C ALA A 29 4.24 -37.53 -22.35
N GLN A 30 4.83 -36.76 -23.27
CA GLN A 30 5.26 -35.41 -22.87
C GLN A 30 3.97 -34.67 -22.56
N ASN A 31 3.61 -34.71 -21.28
CA ASN A 31 2.54 -33.93 -20.69
C ASN A 31 2.53 -32.58 -21.39
N TYR A 32 1.35 -32.19 -21.86
CA TYR A 32 1.05 -30.83 -22.23
C TYR A 32 1.69 -29.92 -21.18
N ILE A 33 2.87 -29.39 -21.49
CA ILE A 33 3.39 -28.19 -20.85
C ILE A 33 2.43 -27.14 -21.40
N THR A 34 1.28 -27.00 -20.73
CA THR A 34 0.52 -25.75 -20.76
C THR A 34 1.55 -24.67 -20.50
N GLY A 35 1.78 -23.83 -21.51
CA GLY A 35 3.00 -23.05 -21.63
C GLY A 35 3.20 -22.15 -20.43
N SER A 36 4.10 -22.54 -19.53
CA SER A 36 4.58 -21.67 -18.46
C SER A 36 5.77 -20.89 -19.00
N PHE A 37 5.50 -19.72 -19.56
CA PHE A 37 6.50 -18.69 -19.75
C PHE A 37 5.91 -17.38 -19.24
N VAL A 38 6.05 -17.11 -17.95
CA VAL A 38 5.81 -15.78 -17.40
C VAL A 38 6.98 -15.48 -16.48
N SER A 39 7.84 -14.54 -16.90
CA SER A 39 8.78 -13.89 -15.98
C SER A 39 7.97 -12.99 -15.05
N GLY A 40 8.46 -12.68 -13.86
CA GLY A 40 7.84 -11.62 -13.05
C GLY A 40 7.71 -10.36 -13.91
N ASP A 41 6.51 -9.77 -13.98
CA ASP A 41 6.27 -8.60 -14.85
C ASP A 41 7.16 -7.42 -14.43
N GLN A 42 7.45 -7.35 -13.14
CA GLN A 42 8.36 -6.39 -12.53
C GLN A 42 8.98 -7.00 -11.27
N ILE A 43 10.30 -6.92 -11.17
CA ILE A 43 11.07 -7.30 -9.99
C ILE A 43 11.76 -6.05 -9.46
N GLU A 44 11.51 -5.72 -8.21
CA GLU A 44 12.19 -4.65 -7.49
C GLU A 44 12.90 -5.20 -6.26
N TYR A 45 14.07 -4.64 -5.93
CA TYR A 45 14.77 -4.93 -4.70
C TYR A 45 14.71 -3.70 -3.78
N THR A 46 14.27 -3.91 -2.55
CA THR A 46 14.08 -2.82 -1.57
C THR A 46 14.78 -3.17 -0.27
N SER A 47 15.56 -2.23 0.30
CA SER A 47 16.32 -2.47 1.54
C SER A 47 15.51 -2.23 2.82
N ASN A 48 14.28 -1.73 2.71
CA ASN A 48 13.38 -1.45 3.82
C ASN A 48 11.97 -1.89 3.45
N SER A 49 11.49 -2.97 4.06
CA SER A 49 10.12 -3.45 3.94
C SER A 49 9.34 -3.26 5.25
N GLU A 50 8.03 -3.09 5.17
CA GLU A 50 7.16 -3.15 6.35
C GLU A 50 6.86 -4.59 6.79
N PHE A 51 7.26 -5.59 6.00
CA PHE A 51 6.90 -7.00 6.21
C PHE A 51 8.03 -7.85 6.77
N PHE A 52 9.26 -7.60 6.33
CA PHE A 52 10.45 -8.33 6.74
C PHE A 52 11.49 -7.31 7.22
N ASP A 53 12.28 -7.70 8.22
CA ASP A 53 13.40 -6.89 8.69
C ASP A 53 14.51 -6.95 7.65
N GLY A 54 14.62 -5.90 6.82
CA GLY A 54 15.71 -5.75 5.84
C GLY A 54 15.26 -5.86 4.39
N GLU A 55 16.07 -6.55 3.58
CA GLU A 55 15.97 -6.49 2.13
C GLU A 55 14.94 -7.47 1.56
N VAL A 56 14.15 -7.02 0.60
CA VAL A 56 13.00 -7.76 0.07
C VAL A 56 12.92 -7.62 -1.44
N PHE A 57 12.70 -8.74 -2.12
CA PHE A 57 12.28 -8.76 -3.51
C PHE A 57 10.77 -8.56 -3.61
N VAL A 58 10.35 -7.58 -4.39
CA VAL A 58 8.95 -7.33 -4.75
C VAL A 58 8.74 -7.81 -6.17
N ILE A 59 7.93 -8.84 -6.33
CA ILE A 59 7.66 -9.49 -7.61
C ILE A 59 6.19 -9.31 -7.93
N ASN A 60 5.89 -8.49 -8.94
CA ASN A 60 4.52 -8.33 -9.42
C ASN A 60 4.21 -9.36 -10.51
N TYR A 61 3.01 -9.91 -10.42
CA TYR A 61 2.53 -10.93 -11.32
C TYR A 61 1.07 -10.69 -11.68
N ILE A 62 0.79 -10.55 -12.98
CA ILE A 62 -0.57 -10.53 -13.52
C ILE A 62 -0.84 -11.86 -14.23
N GLY A 63 -1.86 -12.59 -13.78
CA GLY A 63 -2.30 -13.82 -14.44
C GLY A 63 -2.60 -13.60 -15.92
N ASP A 64 -2.05 -14.45 -16.78
CA ASP A 64 -2.58 -14.57 -18.14
C ASP A 64 -3.92 -15.32 -18.06
N ARG A 65 -4.96 -14.77 -18.69
CA ARG A 65 -6.35 -15.27 -18.59
C ARG A 65 -6.58 -16.63 -19.26
N THR A 66 -5.52 -17.37 -19.61
CA THR A 66 -5.62 -18.56 -20.46
C THR A 66 -5.33 -19.87 -19.73
N THR A 67 -4.89 -19.79 -18.47
CA THR A 67 -4.49 -20.96 -17.68
C THR A 67 -4.92 -20.80 -16.21
N ASP A 68 -5.42 -21.88 -15.63
CA ASP A 68 -5.67 -22.03 -14.19
C ASP A 68 -4.37 -22.29 -13.40
N LYS A 69 -3.24 -22.44 -14.11
CA LYS A 69 -1.94 -22.76 -13.54
C LYS A 69 -0.87 -21.83 -14.05
N ILE A 70 -0.04 -21.37 -13.14
CA ILE A 70 1.03 -20.44 -13.41
C ILE A 70 2.29 -21.03 -12.84
N HIS A 71 3.37 -20.94 -13.61
CA HIS A 71 4.70 -21.31 -13.17
C HIS A 71 5.67 -20.26 -13.66
N ALA A 72 6.32 -19.59 -12.72
CA ALA A 72 7.32 -18.55 -12.96
C ALA A 72 8.64 -19.01 -12.35
N GLU A 73 9.65 -19.23 -13.21
CA GLU A 73 11.03 -19.44 -12.80
C GLU A 73 11.79 -18.12 -12.99
N ILE A 74 12.24 -17.54 -11.88
CA ILE A 74 13.05 -16.33 -11.88
C ILE A 74 14.51 -16.75 -11.64
N PRO A 75 15.37 -16.70 -12.67
CA PRO A 75 16.74 -17.13 -12.53
C PRO A 75 17.53 -16.17 -11.61
N ALA A 76 18.54 -16.71 -10.95
CA ALA A 76 19.38 -15.95 -10.02
C ALA A 76 20.01 -14.71 -10.69
N SER A 77 20.34 -14.78 -11.98
CA SER A 77 20.85 -13.64 -12.75
C SER A 77 19.86 -12.48 -12.90
N GLU A 78 18.56 -12.77 -12.91
CA GLU A 78 17.50 -11.76 -13.01
C GLU A 78 17.29 -11.10 -11.64
N LEU A 79 17.26 -11.88 -10.56
CA LEU A 79 17.26 -11.36 -9.19
C LEU A 79 18.50 -10.50 -8.91
N ALA A 80 19.69 -10.97 -9.31
CA ALA A 80 20.94 -10.22 -9.21
C ALA A 80 20.94 -8.92 -10.04
N SER A 81 20.11 -8.82 -11.09
CA SER A 81 20.00 -7.57 -11.86
C SER A 81 19.17 -6.51 -11.13
N ALA A 82 18.32 -6.92 -10.19
CA ALA A 82 17.53 -6.03 -9.33
C ALA A 82 18.26 -5.69 -8.03
N ALA A 83 19.09 -6.60 -7.50
CA ALA A 83 19.84 -6.42 -6.27
C ALA A 83 21.25 -5.83 -6.50
N ASP A 84 21.78 -5.10 -5.52
CA ASP A 84 23.17 -4.61 -5.51
C ASP A 84 24.13 -5.69 -4.95
N GLY A 85 24.02 -6.96 -5.40
CA GLY A 85 24.79 -8.08 -4.85
C GLY A 85 24.75 -9.36 -5.71
N GLU A 86 25.51 -10.37 -5.30
CA GLU A 86 25.48 -11.70 -5.89
C GLU A 86 24.26 -12.47 -5.34
N VAL A 87 23.42 -12.95 -6.26
CA VAL A 87 22.31 -13.85 -5.93
C VAL A 87 22.66 -15.22 -6.47
N THR A 88 22.64 -16.24 -5.62
CA THR A 88 23.01 -17.62 -5.99
C THR A 88 21.81 -18.54 -6.16
N LYS A 89 20.66 -18.18 -5.58
CA LYS A 89 19.44 -18.98 -5.61
C LYS A 89 18.47 -18.49 -6.68
N GLU A 90 17.86 -19.43 -7.39
CA GLU A 90 16.73 -19.17 -8.27
C GLU A 90 15.43 -19.18 -7.45
N LEU A 91 14.39 -18.49 -7.92
CA LEU A 91 13.09 -18.47 -7.27
C LEU A 91 12.01 -19.02 -8.21
N THR A 92 11.25 -19.99 -7.73
CA THR A 92 10.06 -20.52 -8.41
C THR A 92 8.81 -20.05 -7.68
N ILE A 93 7.85 -19.51 -8.43
CA ILE A 93 6.49 -19.22 -7.96
C ILE A 93 5.52 -20.06 -8.80
N ASP A 94 4.78 -20.93 -8.13
CA ASP A 94 3.79 -21.83 -8.69
C ASP A 94 2.40 -21.47 -8.19
N ILE A 95 1.47 -21.16 -9.09
CA ILE A 95 0.03 -21.25 -8.80
C ILE A 95 -0.45 -22.56 -9.41
N THR A 96 -0.67 -23.56 -8.57
CA THR A 96 -0.95 -24.94 -9.01
C THR A 96 -2.40 -25.16 -9.42
N SER A 97 -3.30 -24.33 -8.89
CA SER A 97 -4.68 -24.17 -9.31
C SER A 97 -5.17 -22.79 -8.97
N GLN A 98 -5.98 -22.22 -9.86
CA GLN A 98 -6.67 -20.97 -9.65
C GLN A 98 -8.09 -21.09 -10.17
N GLU A 99 -9.06 -20.72 -9.36
CA GLU A 99 -10.46 -20.70 -9.74
C GLU A 99 -11.14 -19.40 -9.31
N THR A 100 -12.15 -18.99 -10.09
CA THR A 100 -13.08 -17.94 -9.68
C THR A 100 -14.50 -18.43 -9.73
N TYR A 101 -15.30 -18.00 -8.77
CA TYR A 101 -16.68 -18.42 -8.62
C TYR A 101 -17.54 -17.31 -8.04
N ALA A 102 -18.85 -17.48 -8.16
CA ALA A 102 -19.84 -16.59 -7.58
C ALA A 102 -20.57 -17.32 -6.45
N ARG A 103 -20.60 -16.72 -5.27
CA ARG A 103 -21.34 -17.24 -4.11
C ARG A 103 -22.63 -16.45 -3.95
N TYR A 104 -23.74 -17.17 -3.80
CA TYR A 104 -25.07 -16.61 -3.59
C TYR A 104 -25.58 -17.09 -2.24
N SER A 105 -25.86 -16.17 -1.34
CA SER A 105 -26.52 -16.48 -0.07
C SER A 105 -28.01 -16.61 -0.30
N THR A 106 -28.66 -17.53 0.41
CA THR A 106 -30.12 -17.66 0.41
C THR A 106 -30.72 -16.79 1.50
N THR A 107 -31.83 -16.11 1.20
CA THR A 107 -32.60 -15.35 2.18
C THR A 107 -34.03 -15.85 2.21
N SER A 108 -34.56 -16.12 3.40
CA SER A 108 -35.97 -16.50 3.56
C SER A 108 -36.88 -15.41 3.01
N THR A 109 -37.94 -15.80 2.32
CA THR A 109 -38.93 -14.87 1.75
C THR A 109 -40.28 -15.01 2.44
N SER A 110 -41.19 -14.07 2.19
CA SER A 110 -42.61 -14.22 2.51
C SER A 110 -43.39 -14.98 1.43
N LEU A 111 -42.70 -15.56 0.44
CA LEU A 111 -43.35 -16.28 -0.65
C LEU A 111 -43.97 -17.59 -0.14
N SER A 112 -45.15 -17.90 -0.67
CA SER A 112 -45.88 -19.12 -0.38
C SER A 112 -45.05 -20.37 -0.67
N ARG A 113 -45.18 -21.36 0.21
CA ARG A 113 -44.53 -22.66 0.04
C ARG A 113 -45.15 -23.42 -1.12
N ILE A 114 -44.38 -24.34 -1.70
CA ILE A 114 -44.92 -25.24 -2.73
C ILE A 114 -45.42 -26.52 -2.06
N TYR A 115 -46.71 -26.80 -2.24
CA TYR A 115 -47.36 -28.00 -1.75
C TYR A 115 -47.93 -28.83 -2.90
N ALA A 116 -47.97 -30.14 -2.70
CA ALA A 116 -48.88 -31.00 -3.44
C ALA A 116 -50.24 -30.98 -2.73
N PHE A 117 -51.32 -31.15 -3.49
CA PHE A 117 -52.68 -31.12 -3.00
C PHE A 117 -53.38 -32.47 -3.13
N LYS A 118 -54.35 -32.68 -2.25
CA LYS A 118 -55.37 -33.72 -2.36
C LYS A 118 -56.73 -33.07 -2.20
N ALA A 119 -57.59 -33.28 -3.19
CA ALA A 119 -58.99 -32.91 -3.10
C ALA A 119 -59.71 -33.82 -2.11
N ILE A 120 -60.49 -33.23 -1.20
CA ILE A 120 -61.27 -33.91 -0.16
C ILE A 120 -62.70 -33.38 -0.14
N ASN A 121 -63.62 -34.22 0.27
CA ASN A 121 -64.97 -33.80 0.59
C ASN A 121 -65.46 -34.54 1.84
N SER A 122 -66.43 -33.94 2.53
CA SER A 122 -67.11 -34.56 3.65
C SER A 122 -68.57 -34.13 3.70
N GLU A 123 -69.43 -35.06 4.08
CA GLU A 123 -70.81 -34.75 4.44
C GLU A 123 -70.87 -34.35 5.91
N VAL A 124 -71.58 -33.26 6.18
CA VAL A 124 -71.86 -32.69 7.50
C VAL A 124 -73.38 -32.63 7.63
N PHE A 125 -73.92 -33.21 8.69
CA PHE A 125 -75.38 -33.23 8.92
C PHE A 125 -75.73 -32.88 10.36
N THR A 126 -76.93 -32.35 10.57
CA THR A 126 -77.53 -32.14 11.89
C THR A 126 -79.06 -32.26 11.85
N ASP A 127 -79.66 -32.63 12.98
CA ASP A 127 -81.12 -32.73 13.20
C ASP A 127 -81.72 -31.49 13.88
N THR A 128 -80.88 -30.52 14.26
CA THR A 128 -81.22 -29.40 15.14
C THR A 128 -81.63 -28.13 14.41
N SER A 129 -80.76 -27.57 13.56
CA SER A 129 -81.02 -26.33 12.81
C SER A 129 -80.04 -26.11 11.66
N SER A 130 -80.41 -25.24 10.71
CA SER A 130 -79.49 -24.79 9.65
C SER A 130 -78.24 -24.10 10.21
N SER A 131 -78.37 -23.30 11.28
CA SER A 131 -77.23 -22.60 11.90
C SER A 131 -76.19 -23.55 12.50
N GLU A 132 -76.61 -24.73 12.99
CA GLU A 132 -75.67 -25.73 13.49
C GLU A 132 -74.90 -26.40 12.35
N VAL A 133 -75.54 -26.68 11.20
CA VAL A 133 -74.80 -27.13 10.00
C VAL A 133 -73.77 -26.11 9.59
N GLU A 134 -74.14 -24.82 9.59
CA GLU A 134 -73.25 -23.71 9.22
C GLU A 134 -72.03 -23.59 10.14
N SER A 135 -72.20 -23.84 11.45
CA SER A 135 -71.07 -23.87 12.39
C SER A 135 -70.21 -25.13 12.22
N ARG A 136 -70.83 -26.31 12.01
CA ARG A 136 -70.10 -27.57 11.86
C ARG A 136 -69.29 -27.64 10.56
N LYS A 137 -69.84 -27.13 9.46
CA LYS A 137 -69.13 -27.08 8.17
C LYS A 137 -67.92 -26.16 8.23
N GLN A 138 -68.06 -24.98 8.86
CA GLN A 138 -66.99 -24.00 9.01
C GLN A 138 -65.87 -24.61 9.86
N SER A 139 -66.23 -25.18 11.01
CA SER A 139 -65.28 -25.90 11.86
C SER A 139 -64.60 -27.09 11.16
N TRP A 140 -65.28 -27.79 10.27
CA TRP A 140 -64.66 -28.87 9.49
C TRP A 140 -63.69 -28.30 8.44
N ALA A 141 -64.09 -27.23 7.75
CA ALA A 141 -63.26 -26.57 6.75
C ALA A 141 -61.98 -26.01 7.37
N GLU A 142 -62.08 -25.26 8.47
CA GLU A 142 -60.94 -24.74 9.24
C GLU A 142 -59.96 -25.83 9.68
N GLN A 143 -60.43 -27.07 9.90
CA GLN A 143 -59.59 -28.19 10.34
C GLN A 143 -58.96 -28.98 9.19
N ASN A 144 -59.50 -28.89 7.97
CA ASN A 144 -59.17 -29.84 6.90
C ASN A 144 -58.79 -29.17 5.58
N CYS A 145 -59.28 -27.96 5.30
CA CYS A 145 -59.04 -27.26 4.05
C CYS A 145 -57.73 -26.46 4.11
N TYR A 146 -57.10 -26.31 2.95
CA TYR A 146 -55.98 -25.43 2.74
C TYR A 146 -56.47 -24.00 2.50
N ASP A 147 -55.78 -23.06 3.12
CA ASP A 147 -55.93 -21.60 2.93
C ASP A 147 -55.29 -21.22 1.58
N ILE A 148 -56.12 -20.97 0.57
CA ILE A 148 -55.73 -20.76 -0.83
C ILE A 148 -55.14 -19.37 -1.04
N ASP A 149 -55.68 -18.34 -0.37
CA ASP A 149 -55.23 -16.96 -0.52
C ASP A 149 -54.16 -16.55 0.51
N GLY A 150 -53.96 -17.36 1.55
CA GLY A 150 -52.91 -17.21 2.55
C GLY A 150 -53.23 -16.18 3.64
N ASP A 151 -54.49 -15.79 3.82
CA ASP A 151 -54.89 -14.75 4.77
C ASP A 151 -55.02 -15.25 6.23
N SER A 152 -54.78 -16.55 6.45
CA SER A 152 -54.90 -17.27 7.73
C SER A 152 -56.34 -17.48 8.23
N GLU A 153 -57.34 -17.15 7.44
CA GLU A 153 -58.74 -17.49 7.63
C GLU A 153 -59.15 -18.56 6.60
N ILE A 154 -60.23 -19.30 6.88
CA ILE A 154 -60.75 -20.29 5.93
C ILE A 154 -62.18 -19.89 5.62
N GLU A 155 -62.41 -19.32 4.44
CA GLU A 155 -63.67 -18.71 4.05
C GLU A 155 -64.42 -19.52 2.98
N GLN A 156 -65.75 -19.50 3.09
CA GLN A 156 -66.63 -20.06 2.07
C GLN A 156 -66.68 -19.12 0.87
N GLY A 157 -66.24 -19.59 -0.29
CA GLY A 157 -66.15 -18.74 -1.49
C GLY A 157 -64.73 -18.58 -1.99
N ASP A 158 -63.75 -18.83 -1.12
CA ASP A 158 -62.33 -18.63 -1.41
C ASP A 158 -61.53 -19.93 -1.19
N ASP A 159 -61.73 -20.64 -0.06
CA ASP A 159 -60.99 -21.88 0.25
C ASP A 159 -61.80 -23.15 0.05
N TYR A 160 -63.10 -23.05 0.26
CA TYR A 160 -64.00 -24.19 0.18
C TYR A 160 -65.36 -23.81 -0.38
N THR A 161 -66.04 -24.82 -0.92
CA THR A 161 -67.40 -24.68 -1.47
C THR A 161 -68.29 -25.81 -0.98
N GLN A 162 -69.61 -25.68 -1.13
CA GLN A 162 -70.56 -26.65 -0.57
C GLN A 162 -71.78 -26.93 -1.44
N ARG A 163 -72.37 -28.10 -1.23
CA ARG A 163 -73.76 -28.42 -1.63
C ARG A 163 -74.61 -28.56 -0.38
N PHE A 164 -75.72 -27.83 -0.30
CA PHE A 164 -76.67 -27.90 0.81
C PHE A 164 -77.97 -28.56 0.37
N TRP A 165 -78.52 -29.47 1.17
CA TRP A 165 -79.85 -30.04 0.94
C TRP A 165 -80.55 -30.38 2.25
N VAL A 166 -81.89 -30.41 2.20
CA VAL A 166 -82.73 -30.86 3.32
C VAL A 166 -83.28 -32.22 2.96
N ASP A 167 -83.01 -33.23 3.77
CA ASP A 167 -83.60 -34.56 3.57
C ASP A 167 -84.95 -34.64 4.29
N GLY A 168 -86.03 -34.36 3.57
CA GLY A 168 -87.38 -34.37 4.11
C GLY A 168 -87.97 -35.77 4.38
N ALA A 169 -87.22 -36.86 4.15
CA ALA A 169 -87.77 -38.21 4.25
C ALA A 169 -87.94 -38.73 5.69
N ILE A 170 -87.19 -38.21 6.69
CA ILE A 170 -87.13 -38.83 8.04
C ILE A 170 -87.29 -37.81 9.20
N ALA A 171 -86.93 -36.55 9.01
CA ALA A 171 -87.20 -35.34 9.80
C ALA A 171 -86.51 -34.21 9.02
N ASP A 172 -86.70 -32.92 9.31
CA ASP A 172 -85.97 -31.84 8.61
C ASP A 172 -84.47 -31.87 8.97
N TYR A 173 -83.72 -32.84 8.43
CA TYR A 173 -82.27 -32.92 8.55
C TYR A 173 -81.64 -31.97 7.55
N TYR A 174 -80.79 -31.10 8.07
CA TYR A 174 -79.97 -30.21 7.26
C TYR A 174 -78.65 -30.92 6.95
N ASN A 175 -78.31 -31.03 5.67
CA ASN A 175 -77.10 -31.67 5.21
C ASN A 175 -76.29 -30.70 4.33
N ALA A 176 -74.97 -30.73 4.49
CA ALA A 176 -74.03 -30.04 3.62
C ALA A 176 -72.91 -31.00 3.22
N GLN A 177 -72.53 -31.00 1.94
CA GLN A 177 -71.31 -31.64 1.48
C GLN A 177 -70.29 -30.55 1.17
N VAL A 178 -69.19 -30.55 1.91
CA VAL A 178 -68.11 -29.57 1.80
C VAL A 178 -67.03 -30.12 0.88
N TYR A 179 -66.51 -29.29 -0.03
CA TYR A 179 -65.45 -29.62 -0.99
C TYR A 179 -64.32 -28.61 -0.86
N CYS A 180 -63.10 -29.12 -0.73
CA CYS A 180 -61.89 -28.31 -0.74
C CYS A 180 -60.66 -29.17 -1.08
N VAL A 181 -59.48 -28.56 -1.05
CA VAL A 181 -58.20 -29.27 -1.11
C VAL A 181 -57.50 -29.18 0.24
N ARG A 182 -56.58 -30.12 0.48
CA ARG A 182 -55.65 -30.08 1.60
C ARG A 182 -54.25 -30.42 1.14
N GLU A 183 -53.25 -30.07 1.93
CA GLU A 183 -51.86 -30.48 1.70
C GLU A 183 -51.74 -32.02 1.61
N ASN A 184 -50.96 -32.50 0.64
CA ASN A 184 -50.69 -33.92 0.39
C ASN A 184 -49.21 -34.19 0.05
N GLY A 185 -48.35 -33.23 0.36
CA GLY A 185 -46.92 -33.32 0.12
C GLY A 185 -46.29 -31.93 0.17
N TYR A 186 -45.02 -31.89 0.55
CA TYR A 186 -44.27 -30.65 0.71
C TYR A 186 -43.10 -30.66 -0.27
N TYR A 187 -43.05 -29.68 -1.17
CA TYR A 187 -41.95 -29.53 -2.12
C TYR A 187 -40.84 -28.64 -1.58
N GLY A 188 -41.15 -27.61 -0.79
CA GLY A 188 -40.12 -26.80 -0.15
C GLY A 188 -40.52 -25.36 0.18
N ASN A 189 -39.64 -24.69 0.92
CA ASN A 189 -39.71 -23.26 1.24
C ASN A 189 -38.98 -22.48 0.17
N ILE A 190 -39.55 -21.37 -0.28
CA ILE A 190 -38.91 -20.49 -1.27
C ILE A 190 -37.98 -19.50 -0.57
N ALA A 191 -36.80 -19.33 -1.14
CA ALA A 191 -35.81 -18.33 -0.76
C ALA A 191 -35.36 -17.53 -1.99
N GLU A 192 -34.97 -16.28 -1.75
CA GLU A 192 -34.27 -15.48 -2.74
C GLU A 192 -32.78 -15.77 -2.69
N LEU A 193 -32.11 -15.62 -3.83
CA LEU A 193 -30.65 -15.57 -3.88
C LEU A 193 -30.23 -14.11 -3.78
N SER A 194 -29.28 -13.82 -2.89
CA SER A 194 -28.68 -12.50 -2.75
C SER A 194 -27.93 -12.11 -4.02
N SER A 195 -27.55 -10.84 -4.13
CA SER A 195 -26.50 -10.46 -5.08
C SER A 195 -25.24 -11.30 -4.82
N PRO A 196 -24.53 -11.73 -5.88
CA PRO A 196 -23.38 -12.60 -5.74
C PRO A 196 -22.15 -11.90 -5.17
N ASP A 197 -21.46 -12.59 -4.27
CA ASP A 197 -20.07 -12.29 -3.95
C ASP A 197 -19.16 -12.96 -4.99
N LYS A 198 -18.24 -12.19 -5.56
CA LYS A 198 -17.23 -12.74 -6.47
C LYS A 198 -16.07 -13.23 -5.64
N GLU A 199 -15.74 -14.50 -5.78
CA GLU A 199 -14.67 -15.16 -5.03
C GLU A 199 -13.60 -15.68 -5.99
N PHE A 200 -12.37 -15.73 -5.49
CA PHE A 200 -11.28 -16.48 -6.08
C PHE A 200 -10.63 -17.36 -5.01
N GLU A 201 -10.02 -18.44 -5.48
CA GLU A 201 -9.16 -19.31 -4.70
C GLU A 201 -7.94 -19.66 -5.54
N ALA A 202 -6.75 -19.56 -4.96
CA ALA A 202 -5.49 -19.86 -5.63
C ALA A 202 -4.57 -20.66 -4.71
N GLU A 203 -4.14 -21.83 -5.15
CA GLU A 203 -3.15 -22.65 -4.46
C GLU A 203 -1.75 -22.24 -4.90
N VAL A 204 -1.02 -21.58 -4.01
CA VAL A 204 0.28 -20.99 -4.33
C VAL A 204 1.40 -21.73 -3.59
N GLU A 205 2.48 -22.02 -4.30
CA GLU A 205 3.74 -22.55 -3.78
C GLU A 205 4.89 -21.64 -4.23
N VAL A 206 5.78 -21.27 -3.30
CA VAL A 206 6.96 -20.45 -3.59
C VAL A 206 8.19 -21.14 -3.05
N LYS A 207 9.24 -21.25 -3.89
CA LYS A 207 10.43 -22.03 -3.59
C LYS A 207 11.70 -21.35 -4.08
N ALA A 208 12.61 -21.04 -3.17
CA ALA A 208 14.00 -20.70 -3.53
C ALA A 208 14.84 -21.98 -3.72
N ASP A 209 15.84 -21.94 -4.61
CA ASP A 209 16.72 -23.09 -4.83
C ASP A 209 17.44 -23.50 -3.54
N GLY A 210 17.49 -24.81 -3.29
CA GLY A 210 17.99 -25.39 -2.04
C GLY A 210 17.07 -25.26 -0.82
N GLU A 211 16.01 -24.45 -0.88
CA GLU A 211 15.07 -24.24 0.24
C GLU A 211 13.83 -25.15 0.17
N THR A 212 13.15 -25.27 1.31
CA THR A 212 11.86 -25.98 1.38
C THR A 212 10.75 -25.13 0.76
N PRO A 213 9.89 -25.71 -0.11
CA PRO A 213 8.73 -24.99 -0.65
C PRO A 213 7.82 -24.48 0.46
N GLN A 214 7.32 -23.25 0.29
CA GLN A 214 6.30 -22.65 1.14
C GLN A 214 5.00 -22.59 0.36
N SER A 215 3.89 -23.09 0.91
CA SER A 215 2.61 -23.13 0.21
C SER A 215 1.44 -22.65 1.07
N THR A 216 0.43 -22.08 0.41
CA THR A 216 -0.83 -21.67 1.03
C THR A 216 -1.94 -21.55 -0.02
N THR A 217 -3.19 -21.61 0.44
CA THR A 217 -4.37 -21.20 -0.33
C THR A 217 -4.60 -19.70 -0.12
N LEU A 218 -4.69 -18.92 -1.20
CA LEU A 218 -5.08 -17.51 -1.18
C LEU A 218 -6.55 -17.40 -1.60
N SER A 219 -7.37 -16.67 -0.84
CA SER A 219 -8.76 -16.39 -1.19
C SER A 219 -9.20 -15.00 -0.71
N ASN A 220 -10.08 -14.34 -1.45
CA ASN A 220 -10.73 -13.11 -0.98
C ASN A 220 -11.95 -13.36 -0.09
N SER A 221 -12.41 -14.61 0.04
CA SER A 221 -13.62 -14.94 0.81
C SER A 221 -13.46 -14.67 2.30
N ASP A 222 -12.26 -14.90 2.84
CA ASP A 222 -11.97 -14.72 4.27
C ASP A 222 -11.62 -13.27 4.63
N LEU A 223 -11.18 -12.44 3.66
CA LEU A 223 -10.39 -11.25 3.95
C LEU A 223 -10.77 -9.97 3.17
N GLY A 224 -11.59 -10.05 2.11
CA GLY A 224 -11.93 -8.92 1.25
C GLY A 224 -10.82 -8.52 0.25
N GLN A 225 -11.10 -7.53 -0.62
CA GLN A 225 -10.17 -7.10 -1.68
C GLN A 225 -8.97 -6.30 -1.13
N GLY A 226 -7.77 -6.50 -1.71
CA GLY A 226 -6.60 -5.66 -1.44
C GLY A 226 -5.83 -6.04 -0.16
N ARG A 227 -5.76 -7.33 0.18
CA ARG A 227 -5.09 -7.82 1.39
C ARG A 227 -3.93 -8.77 1.07
N CYS A 228 -3.13 -9.08 2.09
CA CYS A 228 -1.89 -9.84 1.98
C CYS A 228 -1.81 -10.95 3.02
N ASP A 229 -1.41 -12.15 2.59
CA ASP A 229 -1.19 -13.33 3.43
C ASP A 229 0.25 -13.79 3.38
N ASN A 230 0.68 -14.44 4.46
CA ASN A 230 1.99 -15.07 4.52
C ASN A 230 1.93 -16.44 3.83
N ILE A 231 2.90 -16.72 2.95
CA ILE A 231 3.18 -18.04 2.42
C ILE A 231 4.37 -18.56 3.21
N GLY A 232 4.14 -19.30 4.29
CA GLY A 232 5.22 -19.71 5.19
C GLY A 232 5.87 -18.55 5.95
N GLU A 233 7.20 -18.63 6.14
CA GLU A 233 7.97 -17.69 6.97
C GLU A 233 8.66 -16.58 6.16
N TYR A 234 8.97 -16.82 4.88
CA TYR A 234 9.86 -15.97 4.09
C TYR A 234 9.18 -15.25 2.93
N VAL A 235 7.90 -15.55 2.71
CA VAL A 235 7.15 -15.04 1.57
C VAL A 235 5.82 -14.48 2.03
N ARG A 236 5.44 -13.34 1.47
CA ARG A 236 4.12 -12.74 1.65
C ARG A 236 3.53 -12.41 0.29
N ALA A 237 2.30 -12.84 0.06
CA ALA A 237 1.56 -12.55 -1.17
C ALA A 237 0.44 -11.56 -0.89
N CYS A 238 0.48 -10.42 -1.55
CA CYS A 238 -0.62 -9.47 -1.62
C CYS A 238 -1.39 -9.69 -2.91
N TRP A 239 -2.70 -9.50 -2.89
CA TRP A 239 -3.49 -9.47 -4.11
C TRP A 239 -4.39 -8.23 -4.15
N THR A 240 -4.45 -7.60 -5.31
CA THR A 240 -5.32 -6.45 -5.54
C THR A 240 -6.28 -6.72 -6.67
N GLY A 241 -7.52 -6.26 -6.48
CA GLY A 241 -8.51 -6.13 -7.55
C GLY A 241 -8.89 -7.46 -8.20
N LEU A 242 -10.16 -7.82 -8.08
CA LEU A 242 -10.75 -8.69 -9.07
C LEU A 242 -10.80 -7.87 -10.36
N ASN A 243 -9.79 -7.95 -11.24
CA ASN A 243 -9.87 -7.30 -12.55
C ASN A 243 -11.09 -7.89 -13.26
N PRO A 244 -12.20 -7.14 -13.43
CA PRO A 244 -13.36 -7.72 -14.05
C PRO A 244 -12.96 -8.08 -15.48
N THR A 245 -13.21 -9.33 -15.87
CA THR A 245 -13.02 -9.76 -17.27
C THR A 245 -13.90 -8.97 -18.24
N GLY A 246 -14.86 -8.23 -17.71
CA GLY A 246 -15.88 -7.45 -18.42
C GLY A 246 -17.24 -8.12 -18.31
N GLU A 247 -17.28 -9.43 -18.06
CA GLU A 247 -18.52 -10.17 -17.88
C GLU A 247 -18.93 -10.14 -16.40
N GLY A 248 -20.15 -9.64 -16.16
CA GLY A 248 -20.76 -9.68 -14.85
C GLY A 248 -21.15 -11.11 -14.48
N VAL A 249 -21.11 -11.41 -13.19
CA VAL A 249 -21.75 -12.63 -12.68
C VAL A 249 -23.26 -12.57 -12.93
N PRO A 250 -23.93 -13.70 -13.19
CA PRO A 250 -25.37 -13.71 -13.44
C PRO A 250 -26.11 -13.21 -12.21
N GLU A 251 -26.91 -12.16 -12.36
CA GLU A 251 -27.79 -11.70 -11.29
C GLU A 251 -29.02 -12.62 -11.18
N PRO A 252 -29.51 -12.93 -9.97
CA PRO A 252 -30.55 -13.94 -9.76
C PRO A 252 -31.99 -13.45 -10.03
N TYR A 253 -32.21 -12.43 -10.87
CA TYR A 253 -33.54 -11.80 -11.03
C TYR A 253 -34.65 -12.72 -11.57
N ASN A 254 -34.31 -13.84 -12.21
CA ASN A 254 -35.27 -14.75 -12.84
C ASN A 254 -35.29 -16.15 -12.18
N VAL A 255 -34.67 -16.29 -11.01
CA VAL A 255 -34.57 -17.55 -10.28
C VAL A 255 -34.88 -17.37 -8.80
N TYR A 256 -35.36 -18.44 -8.18
CA TYR A 256 -35.43 -18.56 -6.73
C TYR A 256 -34.67 -19.82 -6.29
N ALA A 257 -34.36 -19.90 -5.00
CA ALA A 257 -33.97 -21.13 -4.36
C ALA A 257 -35.17 -21.79 -3.67
N ILE A 258 -35.20 -23.11 -3.64
CA ILE A 258 -36.17 -23.89 -2.86
C ILE A 258 -35.45 -24.87 -1.95
N HIS A 259 -35.80 -24.85 -0.66
CA HIS A 259 -35.25 -25.74 0.36
C HIS A 259 -36.22 -26.87 0.68
N SER A 260 -35.72 -28.11 0.64
CA SER A 260 -36.44 -29.28 1.13
C SER A 260 -35.48 -30.37 1.55
N ASN A 261 -35.72 -30.95 2.72
CA ASN A 261 -34.98 -32.12 3.24
C ASN A 261 -35.14 -33.37 2.35
N THR A 262 -36.02 -33.33 1.35
CA THR A 262 -36.17 -34.41 0.36
C THR A 262 -35.22 -34.28 -0.83
N PHE A 263 -34.59 -33.13 -1.01
CA PHE A 263 -33.58 -32.91 -2.05
C PHE A 263 -32.19 -33.33 -1.55
N SER A 264 -31.34 -33.77 -2.48
CA SER A 264 -29.92 -34.03 -2.22
C SER A 264 -29.10 -33.39 -3.35
N PRO A 265 -28.43 -32.25 -3.13
CA PRO A 265 -28.44 -31.43 -1.89
C PRO A 265 -29.81 -30.78 -1.62
N GLU A 266 -30.02 -30.31 -0.38
CA GLU A 266 -31.33 -29.81 0.14
C GLU A 266 -31.83 -28.53 -0.55
N TRP A 267 -30.95 -27.80 -1.24
CA TRP A 267 -31.28 -26.62 -2.04
C TRP A 267 -31.37 -26.94 -3.53
N ARG A 268 -32.37 -26.36 -4.20
CA ARG A 268 -32.45 -26.30 -5.66
C ARG A 268 -32.68 -24.89 -6.17
N VAL A 269 -32.10 -24.55 -7.32
CA VAL A 269 -32.47 -23.33 -8.05
C VAL A 269 -33.64 -23.64 -8.97
N ILE A 270 -34.71 -22.87 -8.85
CA ILE A 270 -35.96 -22.97 -9.64
C ILE A 270 -36.21 -21.68 -10.42
N SER A 271 -37.13 -21.75 -11.39
CA SER A 271 -37.49 -20.59 -12.21
C SER A 271 -38.52 -19.73 -11.47
N ALA A 272 -38.27 -18.43 -11.39
CA ALA A 272 -39.22 -17.47 -10.82
C ALA A 272 -40.54 -17.43 -11.61
N GLU A 273 -40.48 -17.61 -12.94
CA GLU A 273 -41.65 -17.67 -13.82
C GLU A 273 -42.55 -18.89 -13.54
N ARG A 274 -41.94 -20.08 -13.37
CA ARG A 274 -42.69 -21.30 -13.02
C ARG A 274 -43.30 -21.21 -11.62
N TYR A 275 -42.57 -20.65 -10.66
CA TYR A 275 -43.11 -20.38 -9.33
C TYR A 275 -44.29 -19.41 -9.39
N SER A 276 -44.15 -18.28 -10.11
CA SER A 276 -45.21 -17.28 -10.28
C SER A 276 -46.46 -17.88 -10.95
N SER A 277 -46.27 -18.75 -11.93
CA SER A 277 -47.37 -19.48 -12.59
C SER A 277 -48.11 -20.41 -11.62
N TYR A 278 -47.38 -21.15 -10.78
CA TYR A 278 -47.96 -21.97 -9.72
C TYR A 278 -48.70 -21.13 -8.68
N ASN A 279 -48.09 -20.06 -8.16
CA ASN A 279 -48.70 -19.19 -7.17
C ASN A 279 -49.99 -18.56 -7.72
N SER A 280 -49.93 -18.03 -8.95
CA SER A 280 -51.10 -17.50 -9.64
C SER A 280 -52.19 -18.55 -9.88
N TYR A 281 -51.80 -19.81 -10.13
CA TYR A 281 -52.74 -20.92 -10.26
C TYR A 281 -53.45 -21.20 -8.93
N VAL A 282 -52.70 -21.29 -7.82
CA VAL A 282 -53.27 -21.53 -6.49
C VAL A 282 -54.25 -20.41 -6.16
N GLU A 283 -53.81 -19.15 -6.16
CA GLU A 283 -54.61 -17.99 -5.77
C GLU A 283 -55.84 -17.76 -6.66
N ASN A 284 -55.71 -17.91 -7.99
CA ASN A 284 -56.75 -17.45 -8.92
C ASN A 284 -57.56 -18.57 -9.59
N ASN A 285 -57.06 -19.81 -9.60
CA ASN A 285 -57.65 -20.88 -10.41
C ASN A 285 -58.06 -22.10 -9.57
N LEU A 286 -57.36 -22.40 -8.47
CA LEU A 286 -57.61 -23.61 -7.70
C LEU A 286 -59.03 -23.67 -7.14
N TYR A 287 -59.53 -22.58 -6.54
CA TYR A 287 -60.92 -22.49 -6.08
C TYR A 287 -61.93 -22.76 -7.20
N SER A 288 -61.75 -22.14 -8.36
CA SER A 288 -62.66 -22.35 -9.50
C SER A 288 -62.70 -23.81 -9.98
N GLN A 289 -61.59 -24.56 -9.84
CA GLN A 289 -61.56 -25.99 -10.13
C GLN A 289 -62.26 -26.82 -9.07
N ILE A 290 -62.15 -26.45 -7.79
CA ILE A 290 -62.91 -27.06 -6.69
C ILE A 290 -64.40 -26.83 -6.92
N GLU A 291 -64.80 -25.64 -7.36
CA GLU A 291 -66.19 -25.34 -7.74
C GLU A 291 -66.66 -26.18 -8.93
N ALA A 292 -65.86 -26.28 -9.99
CA ALA A 292 -66.18 -27.14 -11.13
C ALA A 292 -66.28 -28.62 -10.73
N TRP A 293 -65.48 -29.08 -9.76
CA TRP A 293 -65.60 -30.42 -9.17
C TRP A 293 -66.89 -30.58 -8.36
N LYS A 294 -67.22 -29.60 -7.52
CA LYS A 294 -68.53 -29.52 -6.84
C LYS A 294 -69.67 -29.55 -7.86
N GLU A 295 -69.53 -28.99 -9.05
CA GLU A 295 -70.60 -29.03 -10.07
C GLU A 295 -70.64 -30.34 -10.86
N GLY A 296 -69.59 -31.17 -10.77
CA GLY A 296 -69.42 -32.39 -11.57
C GLY A 296 -68.89 -32.12 -12.98
N SER A 297 -68.45 -30.90 -13.27
CA SER A 297 -67.81 -30.50 -14.52
C SER A 297 -66.35 -30.96 -14.59
N LEU A 298 -65.69 -31.13 -13.44
CA LEU A 298 -64.39 -31.78 -13.29
C LEU A 298 -64.50 -32.98 -12.34
N SER A 299 -63.70 -34.01 -12.58
CA SER A 299 -63.48 -35.08 -11.61
C SER A 299 -62.53 -34.65 -10.50
N GLN A 300 -62.57 -35.36 -9.37
CA GLN A 300 -61.62 -35.17 -8.27
C GLN A 300 -60.17 -35.37 -8.72
N GLU A 301 -59.96 -36.34 -9.62
CA GLU A 301 -58.65 -36.70 -10.15
C GLU A 301 -58.07 -35.61 -11.05
N GLU A 302 -58.90 -34.93 -11.84
CA GLU A 302 -58.48 -33.82 -12.71
C GLU A 302 -58.01 -32.59 -11.91
N VAL A 303 -58.75 -32.23 -10.84
CA VAL A 303 -58.34 -31.14 -9.94
C VAL A 303 -56.98 -31.45 -9.31
N VAL A 304 -56.83 -32.68 -8.78
CA VAL A 304 -55.59 -33.13 -8.13
C VAL A 304 -54.42 -33.21 -9.11
N SER A 305 -54.63 -33.76 -10.31
CA SER A 305 -53.58 -33.85 -11.33
C SER A 305 -53.11 -32.46 -11.73
N THR A 306 -54.03 -31.55 -12.06
CA THR A 306 -53.68 -30.20 -12.51
C THR A 306 -52.91 -29.44 -11.44
N ALA A 307 -53.38 -29.44 -10.19
CA ALA A 307 -52.71 -28.74 -9.10
C ALA A 307 -51.31 -29.31 -8.82
N ASN A 308 -51.17 -30.64 -8.84
CA ASN A 308 -49.89 -31.29 -8.59
C ASN A 308 -48.90 -31.17 -9.74
N ASP A 309 -49.38 -31.10 -10.98
CA ASP A 309 -48.54 -30.85 -12.16
C ASP A 309 -47.96 -29.43 -12.12
N GLN A 310 -48.73 -28.44 -11.66
CA GLN A 310 -48.24 -27.07 -11.45
C GLN A 310 -47.18 -27.01 -10.33
N ALA A 311 -47.46 -27.65 -9.18
CA ALA A 311 -46.53 -27.72 -8.07
C ALA A 311 -45.20 -28.39 -8.46
N ALA A 312 -45.27 -29.52 -9.17
CA ALA A 312 -44.10 -30.24 -9.65
C ALA A 312 -43.26 -29.43 -10.64
N GLN A 313 -43.91 -28.68 -11.55
CA GLN A 313 -43.22 -27.79 -12.49
C GLN A 313 -42.53 -26.63 -11.77
N ALA A 314 -43.17 -26.02 -10.77
CA ALA A 314 -42.59 -24.94 -9.98
C ALA A 314 -41.39 -25.39 -9.14
N ALA A 315 -41.40 -26.62 -8.61
CA ALA A 315 -40.30 -27.21 -7.83
C ALA A 315 -39.16 -27.81 -8.69
N GLN A 316 -39.28 -27.79 -10.02
CA GLN A 316 -38.29 -28.39 -10.91
C GLN A 316 -37.02 -27.51 -11.01
N ARG A 317 -35.83 -28.14 -10.94
CA ARG A 317 -34.55 -27.46 -11.16
C ARG A 317 -34.56 -26.69 -12.48
N VAL A 318 -33.94 -25.52 -12.54
CA VAL A 318 -33.69 -24.84 -13.81
C VAL A 318 -32.85 -25.74 -14.73
N SER A 319 -33.27 -25.86 -15.98
CA SER A 319 -32.61 -26.72 -16.98
C SER A 319 -31.90 -25.93 -18.09
N SER A 320 -31.91 -24.60 -17.99
CA SER A 320 -31.30 -23.69 -18.97
C SER A 320 -30.88 -22.38 -18.29
N GLY A 321 -29.91 -21.68 -18.87
CA GLY A 321 -29.38 -20.43 -18.33
C GLY A 321 -28.15 -20.65 -17.46
N SER A 322 -27.73 -19.63 -16.73
CA SER A 322 -26.45 -19.65 -16.01
C SER A 322 -26.45 -20.51 -14.74
N PHE A 323 -27.63 -20.80 -14.17
CA PHE A 323 -27.75 -21.58 -12.93
C PHE A 323 -27.99 -23.08 -13.19
N THR A 324 -27.52 -23.65 -14.31
CA THR A 324 -27.63 -25.10 -14.54
C THR A 324 -26.63 -25.88 -13.71
N ASP A 325 -25.40 -25.38 -13.57
CA ASP A 325 -24.25 -26.09 -13.01
C ASP A 325 -23.77 -25.48 -11.68
N TYR A 326 -24.71 -25.18 -10.78
CA TYR A 326 -24.39 -24.75 -9.43
C TYR A 326 -24.09 -25.94 -8.49
N GLN A 327 -23.36 -25.61 -7.42
CA GLN A 327 -23.07 -26.48 -6.28
C GLN A 327 -23.71 -25.85 -5.02
N VAL A 328 -24.14 -26.68 -4.08
CA VAL A 328 -24.65 -26.22 -2.78
C VAL A 328 -23.50 -26.33 -1.79
N GLU A 329 -23.07 -25.20 -1.24
CA GLU A 329 -21.98 -25.14 -0.25
C GLU A 329 -22.52 -25.30 1.18
N ASP A 330 -23.66 -24.68 1.48
CA ASP A 330 -24.36 -24.80 2.76
C ASP A 330 -25.81 -25.24 2.52
N SER A 331 -26.20 -26.37 3.10
CA SER A 331 -27.55 -26.94 2.99
C SER A 331 -28.54 -26.42 4.03
N SER A 332 -28.07 -25.66 5.01
CA SER A 332 -28.91 -25.08 6.06
C SER A 332 -29.96 -24.13 5.47
N TYR A 333 -31.13 -24.10 6.10
CA TYR A 333 -32.21 -23.21 5.67
C TYR A 333 -31.93 -21.74 6.03
N GLU A 334 -31.27 -21.49 7.17
CA GLU A 334 -31.03 -20.14 7.68
C GLU A 334 -29.83 -19.44 7.01
N ASN A 335 -28.82 -20.20 6.57
CA ASN A 335 -27.58 -19.66 5.99
C ASN A 335 -27.20 -20.39 4.69
N GLY A 336 -28.18 -20.86 3.92
CA GLY A 336 -27.92 -21.65 2.72
C GLY A 336 -27.08 -20.89 1.71
N GLN A 337 -26.16 -21.59 1.05
CA GLN A 337 -25.22 -21.00 0.09
C GLN A 337 -25.13 -21.83 -1.18
N ILE A 338 -25.15 -21.13 -2.31
CA ILE A 338 -25.02 -21.71 -3.64
C ILE A 338 -23.78 -21.12 -4.31
N ARG A 339 -22.90 -22.00 -4.77
CA ARG A 339 -21.71 -21.66 -5.56
C ARG A 339 -21.96 -21.90 -7.04
N LEU A 340 -21.64 -20.91 -7.86
CA LEU A 340 -21.68 -21.00 -9.31
C LEU A 340 -20.27 -20.85 -9.87
N ASN A 341 -19.81 -21.85 -10.62
CA ASN A 341 -18.58 -21.81 -11.40
C ASN A 341 -18.97 -21.56 -12.87
N PRO A 342 -19.09 -20.30 -13.32
CA PRO A 342 -19.37 -20.06 -14.73
C PRO A 342 -18.24 -20.62 -15.61
N SER A 343 -18.56 -20.95 -16.86
CA SER A 343 -17.59 -21.42 -17.85
C SER A 343 -16.63 -20.33 -18.35
N TYR A 344 -16.77 -19.11 -17.83
CA TYR A 344 -15.97 -17.94 -18.15
C TYR A 344 -15.40 -17.40 -16.84
N ASP A 345 -14.20 -16.81 -16.91
CA ASP A 345 -13.60 -16.26 -15.70
C ASP A 345 -14.33 -14.98 -15.28
N ILE A 346 -14.65 -14.88 -13.99
CA ILE A 346 -15.35 -13.73 -13.43
C ILE A 346 -14.38 -12.58 -13.12
N ALA A 347 -13.15 -12.95 -12.77
CA ALA A 347 -12.13 -12.05 -12.28
C ALA A 347 -10.75 -12.72 -12.29
N TRP A 348 -9.69 -11.91 -12.30
CA TRP A 348 -8.33 -12.39 -12.05
C TRP A 348 -7.66 -11.44 -11.05
N PRO A 349 -7.14 -11.94 -9.91
CA PRO A 349 -6.27 -11.17 -9.03
C PRO A 349 -4.94 -10.85 -9.73
N GLU A 350 -4.42 -9.66 -9.46
CA GLU A 350 -2.99 -9.37 -9.61
C GLU A 350 -2.31 -9.68 -8.28
N PHE A 351 -1.21 -10.43 -8.34
CA PHE A 351 -0.44 -10.82 -7.17
C PHE A 351 0.85 -10.01 -7.07
N THR A 352 1.19 -9.56 -5.88
CA THR A 352 2.52 -9.02 -5.53
C THR A 352 3.13 -9.90 -4.46
N PHE A 353 4.24 -10.55 -4.78
CA PHE A 353 5.00 -11.36 -3.85
C PHE A 353 6.14 -10.54 -3.25
N TYR A 354 6.21 -10.54 -1.92
CA TYR A 354 7.31 -10.01 -1.14
C TYR A 354 8.10 -11.21 -0.63
N VAL A 355 9.36 -11.31 -1.04
CA VAL A 355 10.24 -12.45 -0.73
C VAL A 355 11.46 -11.95 0.02
N ASP A 356 11.76 -12.56 1.16
CA ASP A 356 12.92 -12.22 1.97
C ASP A 356 14.23 -12.39 1.18
N GLY A 357 14.93 -11.28 0.95
CA GLY A 357 16.19 -11.26 0.24
C GLY A 357 17.37 -11.74 1.09
N ALA A 358 17.30 -11.55 2.40
CA ALA A 358 18.41 -11.86 3.31
C ALA A 358 18.47 -13.36 3.62
N ASP A 359 17.36 -13.95 4.08
CA ASP A 359 17.37 -15.32 4.59
C ASP A 359 16.97 -16.35 3.53
N TYR A 360 16.06 -16.00 2.60
CA TYR A 360 15.52 -16.97 1.66
C TYR A 360 16.25 -17.01 0.33
N ILE A 361 16.41 -15.85 -0.34
CA ILE A 361 17.17 -15.73 -1.60
C ILE A 361 18.68 -15.65 -1.33
N SER A 362 19.08 -15.14 -0.16
CA SER A 362 20.48 -14.98 0.26
C SER A 362 21.29 -14.08 -0.69
N VAL A 363 21.00 -12.78 -0.69
CA VAL A 363 21.79 -11.79 -1.43
C VAL A 363 23.13 -11.55 -0.72
N GLU A 364 24.23 -11.92 -1.38
CA GLU A 364 25.59 -11.63 -0.91
C GLU A 364 26.07 -10.31 -1.50
N LYS A 365 26.12 -9.25 -0.70
CA LYS A 365 26.70 -7.98 -1.17
C LYS A 365 28.22 -8.02 -1.04
N PRO A 366 28.97 -7.73 -2.11
CA PRO A 366 30.39 -7.50 -1.98
C PRO A 366 30.60 -6.23 -1.14
N VAL A 367 31.13 -6.39 0.07
CA VAL A 367 31.50 -5.28 0.95
C VAL A 367 33.02 -5.11 0.93
N GLY A 368 33.48 -3.86 0.95
CA GLY A 368 34.90 -3.58 1.12
C GLY A 368 35.34 -3.70 2.57
N GLU A 369 36.64 -3.86 2.79
CA GLU A 369 37.26 -3.86 4.12
C GLU A 369 38.26 -2.72 4.20
N PRO A 370 37.87 -1.54 4.73
CA PRO A 370 38.77 -0.40 4.80
C PRO A 370 39.89 -0.65 5.80
N ARG A 371 41.13 -0.37 5.41
CA ARG A 371 42.29 -0.33 6.30
C ARG A 371 43.04 0.99 6.13
N ILE A 372 43.17 1.75 7.20
CA ILE A 372 43.96 2.98 7.20
C ILE A 372 45.45 2.57 7.20
N VAL A 373 46.15 2.83 6.10
CA VAL A 373 47.56 2.44 5.91
C VAL A 373 48.52 3.54 6.31
N ASN A 374 48.09 4.79 6.22
CA ASN A 374 48.88 5.95 6.61
C ASN A 374 47.97 7.09 7.09
N VAL A 375 48.47 7.87 8.05
CA VAL A 375 47.86 9.13 8.45
C VAL A 375 48.94 10.21 8.57
N GLU A 376 48.63 11.41 8.11
CA GLU A 376 49.52 12.56 8.15
C GLU A 376 48.75 13.78 8.64
N GLY A 377 49.34 14.55 9.55
CA GLY A 377 48.78 15.79 10.08
C GLY A 377 49.72 16.95 9.81
N ASP A 378 49.16 18.07 9.35
CA ASP A 378 49.93 19.29 9.08
C ASP A 378 50.44 19.94 10.38
N GLU A 379 51.60 20.62 10.28
CA GLU A 379 52.03 21.66 11.21
C GLU A 379 51.50 23.02 10.72
N PHE A 380 50.74 23.74 11.55
CA PHE A 380 50.13 25.00 11.10
C PHE A 380 50.11 26.11 12.17
N GLY A 381 50.00 27.36 11.73
CA GLY A 381 49.93 28.50 12.64
C GLY A 381 48.52 28.71 13.23
N GLU A 382 48.45 29.37 14.37
CA GLU A 382 47.19 29.83 14.95
C GLU A 382 46.39 30.70 13.96
N LYS A 383 45.05 30.54 13.96
CA LYS A 383 44.12 31.15 12.97
C LYS A 383 44.31 30.68 11.52
N GLN A 384 45.25 29.78 11.27
CA GLN A 384 45.31 29.01 10.03
C GLN A 384 44.57 27.68 10.23
N SER A 385 44.32 26.98 9.13
CA SER A 385 43.79 25.62 9.18
C SER A 385 44.81 24.66 8.58
N GLY A 386 45.08 23.59 9.29
CA GLY A 386 45.80 22.43 8.77
C GLY A 386 44.86 21.42 8.14
N THR A 387 45.47 20.42 7.53
CA THR A 387 44.81 19.25 6.95
C THR A 387 45.30 18.02 7.67
N VAL A 388 44.38 17.10 7.92
CA VAL A 388 44.65 15.74 8.35
C VAL A 388 44.28 14.83 7.21
N THR A 389 45.24 14.05 6.75
CA THR A 389 45.09 13.15 5.61
C THR A 389 45.15 11.69 6.07
N ALA A 390 44.20 10.88 5.61
CA ALA A 390 44.20 9.43 5.80
C ALA A 390 44.27 8.71 4.46
N GLU A 391 45.28 7.86 4.28
CA GLU A 391 45.33 6.90 3.17
C GLU A 391 44.64 5.60 3.60
N VAL A 392 43.64 5.18 2.83
CA VAL A 392 42.81 4.02 3.12
C VAL A 392 42.93 3.03 1.97
N GLU A 393 43.38 1.82 2.28
CA GLU A 393 43.43 0.67 1.37
C GLU A 393 42.15 -0.15 1.52
N ASN A 394 41.59 -0.63 0.40
CA ASN A 394 40.57 -1.68 0.45
C ASN A 394 41.25 -3.06 0.48
N THR A 395 41.17 -3.74 1.61
CA THR A 395 41.80 -5.06 1.80
C THR A 395 40.93 -6.23 1.36
N ALA A 396 39.66 -5.98 1.03
CA ALA A 396 38.77 -6.99 0.48
C ALA A 396 39.10 -7.33 -0.97
N SER A 397 38.62 -8.48 -1.44
CA SER A 397 38.72 -8.92 -2.84
C SER A 397 37.75 -8.21 -3.79
N TYR A 398 36.89 -7.32 -3.27
CA TYR A 398 35.83 -6.64 -4.00
C TYR A 398 35.92 -5.12 -3.82
N GLU A 399 35.34 -4.36 -4.75
CA GLU A 399 35.24 -2.90 -4.63
C GLU A 399 34.37 -2.52 -3.41
N GLY A 400 34.83 -1.54 -2.64
CA GLY A 400 34.13 -1.03 -1.45
C GLY A 400 33.80 0.45 -1.60
N SER A 401 32.79 0.94 -0.88
CA SER A 401 32.48 2.37 -0.82
C SER A 401 32.66 2.85 0.60
N PHE A 402 33.77 3.54 0.83
CA PHE A 402 34.24 3.90 2.16
C PHE A 402 33.84 5.30 2.51
N SER A 403 33.38 5.45 3.75
CA SER A 403 32.98 6.71 4.33
C SER A 403 33.88 7.06 5.50
N ALA A 404 34.58 8.17 5.39
CA ALA A 404 35.61 8.59 6.33
C ALA A 404 35.21 9.91 7.01
N ARG A 405 35.52 10.03 8.31
CA ARG A 405 35.29 11.24 9.11
C ARG A 405 36.25 11.33 10.28
N VAL A 406 36.48 12.55 10.76
CA VAL A 406 37.14 12.77 12.07
C VAL A 406 36.10 12.55 13.17
N SER A 407 36.36 11.59 14.07
CA SER A 407 35.47 11.29 15.21
C SER A 407 35.67 12.27 16.36
N LYS A 408 36.92 12.61 16.66
CA LYS A 408 37.34 13.52 17.74
C LYS A 408 38.74 14.07 17.51
N CYS A 409 39.03 15.23 18.09
CA CYS A 409 40.39 15.75 18.24
C CYS A 409 40.65 16.14 19.70
N SER A 410 41.91 16.40 20.05
CA SER A 410 42.30 16.97 21.35
C SER A 410 41.67 18.35 21.55
N ASP A 411 41.41 18.73 22.80
CA ASP A 411 40.57 19.91 23.16
C ASP A 411 41.00 21.24 22.52
N SER A 412 42.29 21.40 22.19
CA SER A 412 42.81 22.62 21.54
C SER A 412 42.56 22.70 20.03
N PHE A 413 42.04 21.63 19.41
CA PHE A 413 41.87 21.49 17.97
C PHE A 413 40.39 21.32 17.59
N GLY A 414 39.88 22.25 16.78
CA GLY A 414 38.57 22.15 16.15
C GLY A 414 38.65 21.45 14.79
N TYR A 415 37.67 20.62 14.44
CA TYR A 415 37.64 19.86 13.20
C TYR A 415 36.26 19.91 12.54
N ASP A 416 36.22 19.64 11.24
CA ASP A 416 34.97 19.44 10.51
C ASP A 416 34.51 17.97 10.64
N SER A 417 33.26 17.75 11.03
CA SER A 417 32.66 16.41 11.08
C SER A 417 32.07 15.97 9.75
N LEU A 418 32.25 16.74 8.66
CA LEU A 418 31.81 16.36 7.32
C LEU A 418 32.36 14.98 6.94
N GLN A 419 31.45 14.14 6.50
CA GLN A 419 31.71 12.77 6.07
C GLN A 419 31.99 12.77 4.57
N GLU A 420 33.15 12.25 4.17
CA GLU A 420 33.50 12.05 2.76
C GLU A 420 33.30 10.59 2.37
N THR A 421 32.75 10.32 1.19
CA THR A 421 32.59 8.96 0.66
C THR A 421 33.35 8.80 -0.65
N LYS A 422 34.14 7.73 -0.77
CA LYS A 422 34.90 7.36 -1.98
C LYS A 422 34.77 5.87 -2.26
N THR A 423 34.67 5.50 -3.53
CA THR A 423 34.70 4.10 -3.99
C THR A 423 36.14 3.68 -4.24
N VAL A 424 36.52 2.48 -3.78
CA VAL A 424 37.90 1.99 -3.76
C VAL A 424 37.94 0.55 -4.27
N GLY A 425 38.67 0.30 -5.36
CA GLY A 425 38.84 -1.03 -5.91
C GLY A 425 39.68 -1.96 -5.00
N PRO A 426 39.65 -3.29 -5.23
CA PRO A 426 40.43 -4.25 -4.44
C PRO A 426 41.93 -3.96 -4.44
N GLY A 427 42.53 -3.80 -3.26
CA GLY A 427 43.95 -3.47 -3.09
C GLY A 427 44.33 -2.05 -3.54
N GLU A 428 43.37 -1.21 -3.92
CA GLU A 428 43.62 0.20 -4.21
C GLU A 428 43.64 1.03 -2.93
N THR A 429 44.33 2.17 -2.97
CA THR A 429 44.42 3.11 -1.86
C THR A 429 43.87 4.47 -2.29
N VAL A 430 43.11 5.12 -1.43
CA VAL A 430 42.59 6.48 -1.63
C VAL A 430 42.92 7.37 -0.44
N SER A 431 43.03 8.67 -0.69
CA SER A 431 43.29 9.68 0.34
C SER A 431 42.00 10.40 0.76
N PHE A 432 41.79 10.61 2.05
CA PHE A 432 40.74 11.47 2.61
C PHE A 432 41.38 12.63 3.37
N ASP A 433 40.93 13.86 3.12
CA ASP A 433 41.52 15.07 3.67
C ASP A 433 40.50 15.79 4.54
N PHE A 434 40.84 16.05 5.80
CA PHE A 434 39.97 16.69 6.78
C PHE A 434 40.59 17.99 7.26
N ARG A 435 39.80 19.06 7.30
CA ARG A 435 40.28 20.34 7.80
C ARG A 435 40.30 20.35 9.34
N VAL A 436 41.44 20.76 9.90
CA VAL A 436 41.62 20.97 11.34
C VAL A 436 42.03 22.43 11.59
N SER A 437 41.60 22.98 12.71
CA SER A 437 41.83 24.36 13.12
C SER A 437 42.27 24.40 14.57
N PHE A 438 43.00 25.46 14.95
CA PHE A 438 43.61 25.60 16.26
C PHE A 438 43.46 27.03 16.77
N THR A 439 43.14 27.14 18.05
CA THR A 439 43.13 28.39 18.83
C THR A 439 43.67 28.08 20.22
N SER A 440 44.57 28.92 20.75
CA SER A 440 45.15 28.72 22.08
C SER A 440 45.05 29.99 22.92
N ASP A 441 44.61 29.81 24.17
CA ASP A 441 44.67 30.85 25.20
C ASP A 441 45.92 30.71 26.10
N SER A 442 46.83 29.80 25.75
CA SER A 442 48.06 29.56 26.52
C SER A 442 49.01 30.76 26.39
N PHE A 443 49.63 31.17 27.50
CA PHE A 443 50.68 32.19 27.50
C PHE A 443 52.09 31.59 27.70
N ASP A 444 52.17 30.27 27.89
CA ASP A 444 53.40 29.58 28.30
C ASP A 444 53.95 28.61 27.24
N GLN A 445 53.19 28.30 26.18
CA GLN A 445 53.53 27.28 25.21
C GLN A 445 53.38 27.78 23.77
N LYS A 446 54.51 28.01 23.10
CA LYS A 446 54.53 28.44 21.70
C LYS A 446 54.02 27.38 20.73
N THR A 447 54.24 26.11 21.05
CA THR A 447 53.85 24.96 20.24
C THR A 447 52.91 24.11 21.05
N VAL A 448 51.75 23.79 20.48
CA VAL A 448 50.75 22.89 21.07
C VAL A 448 50.62 21.69 20.17
N SER A 449 50.92 20.51 20.71
CA SER A 449 50.72 19.23 20.02
C SER A 449 49.46 18.55 20.55
N GLY A 450 48.73 17.86 19.68
CA GLY A 450 47.55 17.07 20.00
C GLY A 450 47.35 15.97 18.98
N SER A 451 46.20 15.32 19.01
CA SER A 451 45.86 14.26 18.06
C SER A 451 44.40 14.29 17.64
N CYS A 452 44.11 13.83 16.43
CA CYS A 452 42.77 13.57 15.91
C CYS A 452 42.57 12.08 15.63
N GLU A 453 41.34 11.59 15.79
CA GLU A 453 40.96 10.21 15.49
C GLU A 453 40.08 10.20 14.23
N ILE A 454 40.47 9.40 13.25
CA ILE A 454 39.78 9.24 11.98
C ILE A 454 39.14 7.87 11.97
N VAL A 455 37.85 7.80 11.62
CA VAL A 455 37.09 6.55 11.48
C VAL A 455 36.67 6.41 10.02
N VAL A 456 36.93 5.24 9.46
CA VAL A 456 36.54 4.89 8.09
C VAL A 456 35.70 3.62 8.14
N SER A 457 34.50 3.64 7.57
CA SER A 457 33.60 2.49 7.50
C SER A 457 33.13 2.25 6.08
N ASP A 458 32.89 0.99 5.71
CA ASP A 458 32.17 0.70 4.47
C ASP A 458 30.69 1.15 4.59
N THR A 459 30.14 1.67 3.50
CA THR A 459 28.75 2.16 3.44
C THR A 459 27.73 1.04 3.26
N GLY A 460 28.15 -0.11 2.73
CA GLY A 460 27.35 -1.33 2.63
C GLY A 460 27.30 -2.10 3.96
N ASP A 461 28.36 -2.04 4.76
CA ASP A 461 28.40 -2.59 6.12
C ASP A 461 29.22 -1.72 7.08
N SER A 462 28.53 -0.94 7.91
CA SER A 462 29.16 -0.06 8.90
C SER A 462 29.95 -0.79 9.98
N SER A 463 29.76 -2.11 10.15
CA SER A 463 30.56 -2.90 11.09
C SER A 463 31.98 -3.15 10.58
N ASN A 464 32.18 -3.11 9.25
CA ASN A 464 33.49 -3.10 8.61
C ASN A 464 34.07 -1.70 8.67
N SER A 465 34.82 -1.42 9.74
CA SER A 465 35.42 -0.12 9.99
C SER A 465 36.84 -0.24 10.54
N ASP A 466 37.65 0.79 10.27
CA ASP A 466 38.98 0.96 10.83
C ASP A 466 39.12 2.38 11.42
N THR A 467 40.02 2.51 12.38
CA THR A 467 40.22 3.76 13.13
C THR A 467 41.70 4.01 13.35
N ALA A 468 42.15 5.23 13.07
CA ALA A 468 43.53 5.64 13.27
C ALA A 468 43.60 6.98 14.03
N VAL A 469 44.69 7.17 14.76
CA VAL A 469 45.01 8.41 15.46
C VAL A 469 46.16 9.08 14.74
N VAL A 470 46.03 10.37 14.46
CA VAL A 470 47.02 11.20 13.80
C VAL A 470 47.43 12.34 14.71
N ASP A 471 48.74 12.58 14.82
CA ASP A 471 49.27 13.70 15.57
C ASP A 471 49.16 14.99 14.75
N VAL A 472 48.80 16.08 15.43
CA VAL A 472 48.70 17.42 14.86
C VAL A 472 49.49 18.38 15.75
N GLU A 473 50.18 19.33 15.14
CA GLU A 473 50.95 20.33 15.87
C GLU A 473 50.61 21.72 15.35
N ALA A 474 50.40 22.66 16.26
CA ALA A 474 50.13 24.04 15.91
C ALA A 474 51.03 25.01 16.67
N THR A 475 51.46 26.06 15.99
CA THR A 475 52.27 27.14 16.56
C THR A 475 51.40 28.35 16.85
N GLN A 476 51.40 28.80 18.10
CA GLN A 476 50.71 30.02 18.52
C GLN A 476 51.34 31.26 17.86
N SER A 477 50.53 32.26 17.53
CA SER A 477 51.05 33.54 17.07
C SER A 477 51.69 34.30 18.23
N ASN A 478 52.78 35.03 17.97
CA ASN A 478 53.34 35.90 18.99
C ASN A 478 52.35 37.04 19.33
N GLU A 479 52.11 37.30 20.61
CA GLU A 479 51.32 38.43 21.10
C GLU A 479 52.08 39.77 20.97
N CYS A 480 53.42 39.72 20.99
CA CYS A 480 54.32 40.86 20.84
C CYS A 480 55.65 40.47 20.16
N THR A 481 56.43 41.45 19.65
CA THR A 481 57.74 41.17 19.07
C THR A 481 58.75 40.78 20.15
N PRO A 482 59.40 39.60 20.09
CA PRO A 482 60.28 39.13 21.16
C PRO A 482 61.42 40.10 21.51
N ASN A 483 61.63 40.35 22.81
CA ASN A 483 62.65 41.25 23.36
C ASN A 483 62.50 42.73 22.92
N GLU A 484 61.37 43.13 22.36
CA GLU A 484 61.08 44.55 22.15
C GLU A 484 60.41 45.16 23.38
N GLU A 485 60.94 46.30 23.80
CA GLU A 485 60.27 47.18 24.74
C GLU A 485 59.25 48.07 24.02
N PHE A 486 58.05 48.19 24.59
CA PHE A 486 57.01 49.08 24.09
C PHE A 486 56.25 49.73 25.24
N VAL A 487 55.66 50.89 24.96
CA VAL A 487 54.96 51.69 25.97
C VAL A 487 53.46 51.43 25.89
N ARG A 488 52.84 51.18 27.05
CA ARG A 488 51.39 51.16 27.17
C ARG A 488 50.94 52.21 28.19
N THR A 489 50.11 53.15 27.75
CA THR A 489 49.52 54.17 28.62
C THR A 489 48.54 53.51 29.60
N ILE A 490 48.75 53.68 30.91
CA ILE A 490 47.84 53.17 31.96
C ILE A 490 46.68 54.15 32.14
N ASN A 491 46.98 55.45 32.20
CA ASN A 491 46.03 56.56 32.32
C ASN A 491 46.68 57.84 31.77
N SER A 492 45.99 58.98 31.86
CA SER A 492 46.45 60.26 31.29
C SER A 492 47.78 60.80 31.85
N THR A 493 48.29 60.26 32.96
CA THR A 493 49.54 60.73 33.58
C THR A 493 50.60 59.65 33.75
N HIS A 494 50.28 58.38 33.49
CA HIS A 494 51.19 57.26 33.70
C HIS A 494 51.29 56.35 32.48
N SER A 495 52.53 56.01 32.13
CA SER A 495 52.86 55.02 31.12
C SER A 495 53.71 53.93 31.73
N ARG A 496 53.48 52.68 31.34
CA ARG A 496 54.38 51.57 31.67
C ARG A 496 55.17 51.14 30.45
N ILE A 497 56.43 50.82 30.68
CA ILE A 497 57.33 50.22 29.72
C ILE A 497 57.24 48.72 29.94
N LEU A 498 56.81 48.01 28.90
CA LEU A 498 56.69 46.56 28.89
C LEU A 498 57.77 46.01 27.98
N GLU A 499 58.46 44.96 28.39
CA GLU A 499 59.33 44.15 27.54
C GLU A 499 58.59 42.87 27.18
N CYS A 500 58.55 42.57 25.89
CA CYS A 500 58.04 41.30 25.42
C CYS A 500 59.05 40.19 25.76
N SER A 501 58.58 39.07 26.34
CA SER A 501 59.42 37.91 26.62
C SER A 501 60.10 37.40 25.35
N SER A 502 61.22 36.68 25.51
CA SER A 502 62.02 36.17 24.39
C SER A 502 61.29 35.19 23.47
N ASP A 503 60.18 34.61 23.92
CA ASP A 503 59.30 33.74 23.12
C ASP A 503 58.19 34.50 22.38
N GLY A 504 57.91 35.76 22.74
CA GLY A 504 56.86 36.58 22.13
C GLY A 504 55.47 36.41 22.75
N LEU A 505 55.31 35.63 23.82
CA LEU A 505 54.00 35.24 24.37
C LEU A 505 53.54 36.08 25.56
N THR A 506 54.48 36.57 26.38
CA THR A 506 54.17 37.35 27.58
C THR A 506 54.83 38.71 27.54
N THR A 507 54.33 39.61 28.40
CA THR A 507 54.91 40.94 28.57
C THR A 507 55.25 41.14 30.03
N THR A 508 56.49 41.54 30.31
CA THR A 508 56.94 41.86 31.66
C THR A 508 57.03 43.36 31.81
N GLU A 509 56.56 43.89 32.93
CA GLU A 509 56.71 45.31 33.24
C GLU A 509 58.15 45.62 33.62
N VAL A 510 58.82 46.44 32.81
CA VAL A 510 60.21 46.88 33.02
C VAL A 510 60.23 48.09 33.94
N ASP A 511 59.36 49.06 33.68
CA ASP A 511 59.29 50.31 34.43
C ASP A 511 57.90 50.97 34.33
N VAL A 512 57.58 51.82 35.30
CA VAL A 512 56.36 52.63 35.32
C VAL A 512 56.76 54.08 35.55
N CYS A 513 56.48 54.93 34.55
CA CYS A 513 56.80 56.35 34.64
C CYS A 513 55.91 57.02 35.69
N GLY A 514 56.55 57.67 36.66
CA GLY A 514 55.88 58.36 37.74
C GLY A 514 55.18 59.64 37.29
N ASP A 515 54.46 60.28 38.21
CA ASP A 515 53.81 61.57 37.95
C ASP A 515 54.82 62.62 37.45
N GLY A 516 54.62 63.10 36.22
CA GLY A 516 55.48 64.09 35.58
C GLY A 516 56.67 63.51 34.80
N GLU A 517 56.73 62.18 34.66
CA GLU A 517 57.66 61.50 33.78
C GLU A 517 56.93 60.92 32.56
N GLU A 518 57.49 61.11 31.37
CA GLU A 518 57.03 60.42 30.16
C GLU A 518 58.02 59.34 29.75
N ALA A 519 57.51 58.22 29.22
CA ALA A 519 58.37 57.20 28.62
C ALA A 519 58.94 57.77 27.31
N ALA A 520 60.23 58.05 27.29
CA ALA A 520 60.94 58.49 26.11
C ALA A 520 61.95 57.43 25.66
N PHE A 521 61.97 57.15 24.36
CA PHE A 521 62.95 56.26 23.76
C PHE A 521 64.32 56.95 23.71
N ARG A 522 65.26 56.50 24.56
CA ARG A 522 66.62 57.02 24.66
C ARG A 522 67.61 55.86 24.69
N ASP A 523 68.71 56.00 23.96
CA ASP A 523 69.80 55.02 23.93
C ASP A 523 69.34 53.57 23.64
N SER A 524 68.41 53.41 22.70
CA SER A 524 67.82 52.13 22.28
C SER A 524 66.94 51.41 23.32
N SER A 525 66.50 52.12 24.37
CA SER A 525 65.54 51.62 25.37
C SER A 525 64.49 52.68 25.69
N TRP A 526 63.34 52.28 26.20
CA TRP A 526 62.40 53.23 26.79
C TRP A 526 62.85 53.56 28.21
N THR A 527 62.83 54.84 28.56
CA THR A 527 63.18 55.32 29.91
C THR A 527 62.19 56.39 30.34
N CYS A 528 61.86 56.42 31.62
CA CYS A 528 61.03 57.48 32.19
C CYS A 528 61.87 58.74 32.37
N VAL A 529 61.43 59.88 31.81
CA VAL A 529 62.13 61.15 31.92
C VAL A 529 61.23 62.24 32.46
N SER A 530 61.70 62.87 33.53
CA SER A 530 61.07 64.00 34.20
C SER A 530 61.05 65.22 33.29
N ASP A 531 59.87 65.70 32.94
CA ASP A 531 59.72 66.71 31.90
C ASP A 531 60.08 68.12 32.41
N GLY A 532 61.08 68.72 31.78
CA GLY A 532 61.59 70.04 32.12
C GLY A 532 60.81 71.16 31.42
N THR A 533 59.77 71.66 32.07
CA THR A 533 59.10 72.97 31.84
C THR A 533 58.60 73.28 30.42
N LEU A 534 57.28 73.18 30.18
CA LEU A 534 56.36 74.27 29.77
C LEU A 534 54.88 73.76 29.78
N PRO A 535 53.86 74.64 29.90
CA PRO A 535 52.57 74.32 30.52
C PRO A 535 51.37 74.16 29.57
N GLY A 536 50.41 73.31 29.99
CA GLY A 536 48.99 73.70 30.11
C GLY A 536 47.98 73.20 29.05
N GLY A 537 47.00 72.43 29.54
CA GLY A 537 45.61 72.33 29.04
C GLY A 537 45.36 71.35 27.89
N GLY A 538 44.31 70.54 27.86
CA GLY A 538 43.13 70.43 28.71
C GLY A 538 42.13 69.46 28.05
N ASP A 539 41.51 68.62 28.89
CA ASP A 539 40.09 68.29 28.97
C ASP A 539 39.22 67.94 27.73
N GLY A 540 38.45 66.86 27.89
CA GLY A 540 37.23 66.54 27.13
C GLY A 540 37.06 65.04 26.93
N SER A 541 36.54 64.28 27.92
CA SER A 541 35.11 63.98 28.15
C SER A 541 34.39 63.41 26.91
N GLY A 542 33.97 62.15 26.93
CA GLY A 542 32.61 61.79 27.36
C GLY A 542 31.90 61.16 26.16
N GLY A 543 31.48 59.90 26.24
CA GLY A 543 30.12 59.54 26.66
C GLY A 543 29.48 58.81 25.48
N SER A 544 28.96 57.59 25.63
CA SER A 544 27.78 57.20 26.41
C SER A 544 26.56 57.03 25.49
N GLY A 545 25.88 55.90 25.68
CA GLY A 545 24.45 55.73 25.42
C GLY A 545 24.13 55.27 24.00
N GLY A 546 23.35 54.20 23.77
CA GLY A 546 22.43 53.52 24.67
C GLY A 546 21.02 53.56 24.09
N GLY A 547 20.30 52.44 24.28
CA GLY A 547 18.84 52.32 24.23
C GLY A 547 18.17 52.49 22.85
N GLY A 548 17.09 51.79 22.54
CA GLY A 548 16.24 50.95 23.37
C GLY A 548 14.88 50.79 22.68
N ASP A 549 14.24 49.66 23.01
CA ASP A 549 12.80 49.35 23.09
C ASP A 549 11.95 49.46 21.80
N THR A 550 11.39 48.38 21.22
CA THR A 550 10.41 47.37 21.69
C THR A 550 9.05 47.95 22.08
N ASP A 551 8.06 47.72 21.21
CA ASP A 551 6.66 47.57 21.59
C ASP A 551 6.14 46.25 20.99
N ASP A 552 5.55 45.47 21.89
CA ASP A 552 5.13 44.07 21.77
C ASP A 552 3.94 43.85 20.84
N CYS A 553 4.13 42.99 19.85
CA CYS A 553 3.14 42.02 19.37
C CYS A 553 3.85 40.66 19.32
N VAL A 554 3.22 39.60 19.85
CA VAL A 554 3.84 38.26 19.91
C VAL A 554 3.83 37.65 18.51
N VAL A 555 4.97 37.74 17.82
CA VAL A 555 5.23 37.10 16.52
C VAL A 555 5.79 35.70 16.76
N PHE A 556 5.09 34.66 16.28
CA PHE A 556 5.67 33.32 16.22
C PHE A 556 6.47 33.20 14.92
N ALA A 557 7.80 33.24 15.03
CA ALA A 557 8.71 33.04 13.90
C ALA A 557 8.92 31.55 13.62
N VAL A 558 8.54 31.11 12.41
CA VAL A 558 9.02 29.84 11.83
C VAL A 558 9.86 30.19 10.61
N GLY A 559 11.14 30.47 10.82
CA GLY A 559 12.04 31.02 9.79
C GLY A 559 11.69 32.47 9.42
N ASP A 560 11.97 32.87 8.18
CA ASP A 560 11.72 34.25 7.68
C ASP A 560 10.24 34.55 7.38
N LEU A 561 9.31 33.69 7.82
CA LEU A 561 7.87 33.87 7.59
C LEU A 561 7.20 34.31 8.90
N GLU A 562 6.90 35.62 9.00
CA GLU A 562 6.09 36.18 10.08
C GLU A 562 4.61 35.84 9.83
N ILE A 563 4.02 35.01 10.68
CA ILE A 563 2.59 34.69 10.64
C ILE A 563 1.91 35.36 11.83
N GLU A 564 1.14 36.42 11.56
CA GLU A 564 0.30 37.09 12.56
C GLU A 564 -0.85 36.17 13.04
N ASP A 565 -1.05 36.12 14.35
CA ASP A 565 -1.97 35.22 15.04
C ASP A 565 -3.44 35.40 14.56
N PRO A 566 -4.12 34.35 14.06
CA PRO A 566 -5.41 34.49 13.36
C PRO A 566 -6.62 34.85 14.24
N PHE A 567 -6.49 34.95 15.56
CA PHE A 567 -7.61 35.22 16.48
C PHE A 567 -7.95 36.69 16.73
N CYS A 568 -7.24 37.64 16.10
CA CYS A 568 -7.49 39.09 16.26
C CYS A 568 -8.36 39.73 15.15
N ALA A 569 -9.23 38.98 14.47
CA ALA A 569 -9.97 39.48 13.30
C ALA A 569 -11.38 40.03 13.62
N ASP A 570 -11.54 41.34 13.49
CA ASP A 570 -12.81 42.06 13.66
C ASP A 570 -13.65 42.06 12.38
N GLY A 571 -14.45 41.00 12.19
CA GLY A 571 -15.69 41.11 11.40
C GLY A 571 -15.89 40.10 10.25
N PRO A 572 -17.16 39.97 9.80
CA PRO A 572 -17.59 38.88 8.92
C PRO A 572 -17.03 38.96 7.49
N LEU A 573 -16.65 40.16 7.02
CA LEU A 573 -16.04 40.37 5.71
C LEU A 573 -14.57 39.90 5.68
N GLU A 574 -13.85 40.05 6.79
CA GLU A 574 -12.48 39.51 6.95
C GLU A 574 -12.51 37.98 7.10
N MET A 575 -13.51 37.43 7.77
CA MET A 575 -13.69 35.98 7.88
C MET A 575 -13.93 35.34 6.50
N LEU A 576 -14.73 35.97 5.63
CA LEU A 576 -14.98 35.49 4.26
C LEU A 576 -13.71 35.55 3.39
N SER A 577 -12.91 36.61 3.55
CA SER A 577 -11.59 36.74 2.91
C SER A 577 -10.65 35.60 3.33
N LYS A 578 -10.56 35.31 4.64
CA LYS A 578 -9.71 34.24 5.17
C LYS A 578 -10.20 32.83 4.77
N MET A 579 -11.52 32.59 4.69
CA MET A 579 -12.06 31.33 4.14
C MET A 579 -11.74 31.14 2.66
N PHE A 580 -11.76 32.21 1.86
CA PHE A 580 -11.34 32.15 0.47
C PHE A 580 -9.84 31.82 0.34
N HIS A 581 -8.99 32.35 1.23
CA HIS A 581 -7.57 31.98 1.29
C HIS A 581 -7.36 30.50 1.64
N LEU A 582 -8.19 29.90 2.50
CA LEU A 582 -8.11 28.46 2.81
C LEU A 582 -8.45 27.59 1.59
N VAL A 583 -9.53 27.93 0.87
CA VAL A 583 -9.94 27.19 -0.35
C VAL A 583 -8.91 27.37 -1.47
N ALA A 584 -8.41 28.59 -1.65
CA ALA A 584 -7.35 28.88 -2.61
C ALA A 584 -6.05 28.15 -2.26
N GLY A 585 -5.67 28.13 -0.98
CA GLY A 585 -4.50 27.39 -0.49
C GLY A 585 -4.61 25.88 -0.72
N THR A 586 -5.79 25.30 -0.55
CA THR A 586 -6.04 23.88 -0.81
C THR A 586 -5.97 23.55 -2.30
N ALA A 587 -6.57 24.39 -3.16
CA ALA A 587 -6.48 24.22 -4.61
C ALA A 587 -5.03 24.38 -5.10
N VAL A 588 -4.29 25.35 -4.55
CA VAL A 588 -2.86 25.54 -4.79
C VAL A 588 -2.07 24.30 -4.39
N ALA A 589 -2.30 23.72 -3.21
CA ALA A 589 -1.63 22.50 -2.77
C ALA A 589 -1.83 21.33 -3.75
N PHE A 590 -3.04 21.18 -4.31
CA PHE A 590 -3.32 20.20 -5.37
C PHE A 590 -2.54 20.50 -6.66
N PHE A 591 -2.45 21.77 -7.06
CA PHE A 591 -1.71 22.16 -8.27
C PHE A 591 -0.18 22.05 -8.08
N THR A 592 0.36 22.40 -6.92
CA THR A 592 1.78 22.25 -6.62
C THR A 592 2.15 20.78 -6.47
N GLY A 593 1.29 19.95 -5.86
CA GLY A 593 1.49 18.50 -5.78
C GLY A 593 1.52 17.84 -7.17
N SER A 594 0.60 18.23 -8.06
CA SER A 594 0.55 17.68 -9.43
C SER A 594 1.67 18.20 -10.34
N LEU A 595 2.10 19.46 -10.19
CA LEU A 595 3.28 19.99 -10.87
C LEU A 595 4.57 19.36 -10.32
N GLY A 596 4.70 19.23 -9.00
CA GLY A 596 5.82 18.56 -8.34
C GLY A 596 5.96 17.11 -8.78
N TYR A 597 4.83 16.39 -8.89
CA TYR A 597 4.79 15.03 -9.44
C TYR A 597 5.29 14.99 -10.89
N ARG A 598 4.81 15.90 -11.76
CA ARG A 598 5.29 15.96 -13.16
C ARG A 598 6.75 16.37 -13.28
N ALA A 599 7.22 17.27 -12.42
CA ALA A 599 8.61 17.70 -12.37
C ALA A 599 9.53 16.57 -11.88
N GLY A 600 9.12 15.83 -10.85
CA GLY A 600 9.79 14.62 -10.39
C GLY A 600 9.99 13.62 -11.52
N ARG A 601 8.91 13.33 -12.29
CA ARG A 601 9.02 12.46 -13.48
C ARG A 601 9.90 13.03 -14.59
N TRP A 602 9.98 14.35 -14.73
CA TRP A 602 10.89 14.98 -15.67
C TRP A 602 12.36 14.83 -15.24
N VAL A 603 12.65 15.00 -13.94
CA VAL A 603 13.96 14.76 -13.32
C VAL A 603 14.36 13.30 -13.43
N ASP A 604 13.40 12.38 -13.28
CA ASP A 604 13.60 10.94 -13.48
C ASP A 604 13.86 10.56 -14.95
N GLY A 605 13.88 11.53 -15.87
CA GLY A 605 14.27 11.33 -17.27
C GLY A 605 13.15 10.75 -18.15
N GLU A 606 11.93 10.68 -17.64
CA GLU A 606 10.83 9.96 -18.28
C GLU A 606 10.25 10.68 -19.51
N TYR A 607 10.57 11.97 -19.69
CA TYR A 607 10.20 12.72 -20.90
C TYR A 607 10.91 12.21 -22.17
N GLN A 608 11.99 11.43 -22.04
CA GLN A 608 12.69 10.85 -23.19
C GLN A 608 11.92 9.67 -23.81
N ILE A 609 10.82 9.23 -23.19
CA ILE A 609 9.94 8.20 -23.74
C ILE A 609 9.14 8.79 -24.92
N LYS A 610 9.71 8.67 -26.13
CA LYS A 610 8.98 8.91 -27.38
C LYS A 610 7.98 7.78 -27.62
N GLY A 611 6.69 8.06 -27.41
CA GLY A 611 5.59 7.16 -27.75
C GLY A 611 4.30 7.61 -27.09
N GLY A 612 3.17 7.56 -27.81
CA GLY A 612 1.86 7.80 -27.22
C GLY A 612 1.57 6.80 -26.10
N PHE A 613 0.89 7.28 -25.06
CA PHE A 613 0.50 6.50 -23.88
C PHE A 613 -0.41 5.33 -24.28
N ASP A 614 0.02 4.11 -23.95
CA ASP A 614 -0.83 2.92 -23.93
C ASP A 614 -0.70 2.29 -22.53
N PRO A 615 -1.73 2.41 -21.67
CA PRO A 615 -1.67 2.02 -20.25
C PRO A 615 -1.46 0.51 -20.02
N LEU A 616 -1.54 -0.31 -21.08
CA LEU A 616 -1.51 -1.77 -20.99
C LEU A 616 -0.14 -2.37 -21.36
N LYS A 617 0.91 -1.56 -21.49
CA LYS A 617 2.24 -2.05 -21.87
C LYS A 617 3.31 -1.62 -20.86
N SER A 618 3.69 -2.54 -19.96
CA SER A 618 4.83 -2.36 -19.07
C SER A 618 6.11 -2.22 -19.89
N ARG A 619 6.97 -1.27 -19.51
CA ARG A 619 8.31 -1.13 -20.08
C ARG A 619 9.28 -0.93 -18.93
N SER A 620 10.22 -1.86 -18.80
CA SER A 620 11.33 -1.75 -17.87
C SER A 620 12.23 -0.58 -18.26
N VAL A 621 12.34 0.41 -17.37
CA VAL A 621 13.30 1.51 -17.51
C VAL A 621 14.42 1.24 -16.52
N SER A 622 15.59 0.85 -17.02
CA SER A 622 16.77 0.61 -16.18
C SER A 622 17.20 1.91 -15.48
N ARG A 623 17.02 2.00 -14.16
CA ARG A 623 17.30 3.20 -13.32
C ARG A 623 18.81 3.50 -13.12
N ALA A 624 19.72 2.75 -13.72
CA ALA A 624 21.17 2.79 -13.45
C ALA A 624 21.95 4.00 -14.03
N LYS A 625 21.30 5.06 -14.53
CA LYS A 625 22.00 6.30 -14.95
C LYS A 625 21.58 7.51 -14.12
N ARG A 626 21.78 7.41 -12.80
CA ARG A 626 21.80 8.56 -11.90
C ARG A 626 23.10 9.34 -12.13
N GLY A 627 22.99 10.45 -12.83
CA GLY A 627 24.07 11.41 -13.01
C GLY A 627 23.58 12.82 -12.73
N ARG A 628 24.00 13.37 -11.57
CA ARG A 628 23.93 14.77 -11.14
C ARG A 628 22.65 15.17 -10.39
N PHE A 629 22.69 14.95 -9.08
CA PHE A 629 21.91 15.64 -8.04
C PHE A 629 21.66 17.14 -8.35
N LEU A 630 22.64 17.81 -8.95
CA LEU A 630 22.54 19.21 -9.40
C LEU A 630 21.37 19.48 -10.38
N ILE A 631 21.04 18.53 -11.27
CA ILE A 631 19.92 18.68 -12.23
C ILE A 631 18.58 18.54 -11.50
N GLY A 632 18.49 17.60 -10.54
CA GLY A 632 17.32 17.46 -9.67
C GLY A 632 17.06 18.74 -8.88
N LEU A 633 18.10 19.31 -8.28
CA LEU A 633 18.00 20.55 -7.51
C LEU A 633 17.60 21.76 -8.38
N ILE A 634 18.16 21.88 -9.60
CA ILE A 634 17.75 22.94 -10.55
C ILE A 634 16.28 22.77 -10.97
N ALA A 635 15.84 21.54 -11.25
CA ALA A 635 14.47 21.28 -11.65
C ALA A 635 13.46 21.50 -10.51
N GLU A 636 13.83 21.16 -9.28
CA GLU A 636 13.05 21.44 -8.08
C GLU A 636 12.96 22.96 -7.84
N LEU A 637 14.06 23.70 -7.97
CA LEU A 637 14.07 25.15 -7.89
C LEU A 637 13.20 25.80 -8.99
N VAL A 638 13.28 25.31 -10.23
CA VAL A 638 12.44 25.80 -11.34
C VAL A 638 10.95 25.49 -11.09
N SER A 639 10.64 24.31 -10.54
CA SER A 639 9.27 23.91 -10.21
C SER A 639 8.72 24.71 -9.05
N PHE A 640 9.55 25.01 -8.05
CA PHE A 640 9.24 25.92 -6.96
C PHE A 640 8.97 27.34 -7.47
N LEU A 641 9.83 27.87 -8.35
CA LEU A 641 9.65 29.20 -8.95
C LEU A 641 8.39 29.26 -9.84
N LEU A 642 8.09 28.22 -10.61
CA LEU A 642 6.86 28.11 -11.40
C LEU A 642 5.62 28.00 -10.50
N GLY A 643 5.68 27.17 -9.45
CA GLY A 643 4.64 27.07 -8.45
C GLY A 643 4.38 28.42 -7.79
N PHE A 644 5.43 29.11 -7.37
CA PHE A 644 5.37 30.45 -6.79
C PHE A 644 4.80 31.49 -7.78
N TYR A 645 5.18 31.43 -9.05
CA TYR A 645 4.65 32.30 -10.10
C TYR A 645 3.15 32.07 -10.35
N VAL A 646 2.69 30.81 -10.34
CA VAL A 646 1.28 30.45 -10.43
C VAL A 646 0.52 30.89 -9.17
N ILE A 647 1.10 30.70 -7.99
CA ILE A 647 0.55 31.14 -6.69
C ILE A 647 0.34 32.66 -6.66
N LEU A 648 1.22 33.45 -7.28
CA LEU A 648 1.05 34.90 -7.35
C LEU A 648 0.07 35.32 -8.44
N LEU A 649 0.10 34.69 -9.62
CA LEU A 649 -0.73 35.11 -10.75
C LEU A 649 -2.20 34.72 -10.59
N VAL A 650 -2.52 33.53 -10.07
CA VAL A 650 -3.91 33.06 -9.98
C VAL A 650 -4.77 33.97 -9.08
N PRO A 651 -4.32 34.38 -7.88
CA PRO A 651 -5.04 35.35 -7.05
C PRO A 651 -5.16 36.71 -7.72
N ILE A 652 -4.11 37.19 -8.40
CA ILE A 652 -4.16 38.48 -9.12
C ILE A 652 -5.20 38.44 -10.24
N TRP A 653 -5.24 37.37 -11.03
CA TRP A 653 -6.25 37.19 -12.07
C TRP A 653 -7.65 37.02 -11.49
N ALA A 654 -7.80 36.28 -10.39
CA ALA A 654 -9.08 36.15 -9.69
C ALA A 654 -9.57 37.52 -9.18
N GLN A 655 -8.70 38.32 -8.57
CA GLN A 655 -9.01 39.69 -8.15
C GLN A 655 -9.36 40.58 -9.33
N LEU A 656 -8.60 40.52 -10.44
CA LEU A 656 -8.92 41.27 -11.66
C LEU A 656 -10.28 40.86 -12.25
N MET A 657 -10.64 39.57 -12.20
CA MET A 657 -11.95 39.09 -12.67
C MET A 657 -13.09 39.53 -11.75
N VAL A 658 -12.88 39.56 -10.43
CA VAL A 658 -13.85 40.12 -9.48
C VAL A 658 -14.02 41.63 -9.67
N ILE A 659 -12.92 42.37 -9.84
CA ILE A 659 -12.94 43.81 -10.13
C ILE A 659 -13.64 44.06 -11.47
N LEU A 660 -13.31 43.31 -12.53
CA LEU A 660 -13.96 43.41 -13.83
C LEU A 660 -15.45 43.08 -13.73
N GLY A 661 -15.81 42.02 -13.01
CA GLY A 661 -17.20 41.65 -12.74
C GLY A 661 -17.96 42.73 -12.00
N TYR A 662 -17.35 43.37 -11.00
CA TYR A 662 -17.92 44.50 -10.28
C TYR A 662 -18.07 45.76 -11.17
N VAL A 663 -17.08 46.06 -12.02
CA VAL A 663 -17.14 47.17 -12.99
C VAL A 663 -18.23 46.93 -14.03
N LEU A 664 -18.33 45.71 -14.57
CA LEU A 664 -19.38 45.31 -15.50
C LEU A 664 -20.75 45.35 -14.83
N PHE A 665 -20.88 44.82 -13.61
CA PHE A 665 -22.10 44.91 -12.82
C PHE A 665 -22.52 46.38 -12.66
N LYS A 666 -21.63 47.26 -12.17
CA LYS A 666 -21.89 48.71 -12.06
C LYS A 666 -22.23 49.38 -13.38
N TYR A 667 -21.66 48.94 -14.50
CA TYR A 667 -21.94 49.48 -15.83
C TYR A 667 -23.33 49.04 -16.36
N TYR A 668 -23.73 47.79 -16.09
CA TYR A 668 -24.97 47.20 -16.59
C TYR A 668 -26.15 47.30 -15.63
N THR A 669 -25.94 47.58 -14.35
CA THR A 669 -27.00 47.97 -13.43
C THR A 669 -27.12 49.48 -13.45
N PRO A 670 -28.02 50.07 -14.26
CA PRO A 670 -28.38 51.46 -14.10
C PRO A 670 -28.91 51.63 -12.68
N PHE A 671 -28.28 52.51 -11.92
CA PHE A 671 -28.94 53.13 -10.77
C PHE A 671 -30.21 53.84 -11.23
#